data_AF-A0A3A8J7H3-F1
#
_entry.id   AF-A0A3A8J7H3-F1
#
_cell.length_a   1.000
_cell.length_b   1.000
_cell.length_c   1.000
_cell.angle_alpha   90.00
_cell.angle_beta   90.00
_cell.angle_gamma   90.00
#
_symmetry.space_group_name_H-M   'P 1'
#
loop_
_entity.id
_entity.type
_entity.pdbx_description
1 polymer ?
#
loop_
_entity_poly.entity_id
_entity_poly.type
_entity_poly.pdbx_seq_one_letter_code
_entity_poly.pdbx_strand_id
1 'polypeptide(L)'
;MALETLASVRDAVVSALVHGVGYPPELFGHDVELVNDLGMTPAEINDAVAAAERKLRIPPDMALPPEQHTTVTTIAQGLLKHLHREEPAASGSKLTLAQVLAFVDACALRQERPPLETLLAETNAALARMDAAATKPVAPVAASHSTDVMKLLTQALVERTGYPVDMLEPDLDLEADLGIDTVKQVEAFAQARVHLNVAKDENFRLRDFNTLRKMVDYLVGRASNGVTAIAVAPAPVAPAAVLATPTLETLRAAMAEKTGYALDILLPDLDLEVDLGIDTITQIEVFAAVRTNAGVERDENFRVRYHNTLRKMAAYLDGRASGSTPATISAAPAPAAVAPPVVASSDPSESVTRMLVTALVERTGYPQDMLELDLDLEADLGIDTVKQVEAFALARTTLGIARDENFRLRDYNTLRKMVAYLVKQAAPLAPASTVTPPAPTVAPTGLTPEAVRKQLVSALVERTGYPEDMLEPDLDLEADLGIDTVKQVEAFALVRVHLGVEKDENFRLRDHNTLHKMVTYLVGRTSVGAARPAEGASEEKILAFLSNAFQEKTGYNIEVLGPDFDLEVDLGIDTITQIEAFAMARAAFGVPRDEGFRVRDHNTLRKLAAYLFRQLPSAAEAAPRPAVPDALDLDAVRQFVAQCEASGDAESLKQLAAHLRGKLEAPANPLTPPARFSAKRYEVHPVEQSSQPRSEHIAHLRGKTLGITPDAHGAYKQLAQRLESAGARVVILPTGPVSSGAVTLDWKQPEVAAQRLRELQAAQPLDGLILLHTTAAPPALAGLEADAWTSTVNAFTLGLYYSALSVYDRIGTMAGGGWYLVATAGGGLFGHDKSHQHVPLAGAAGGFVKCLKRELPDARCKVVDLDPRESSAWVEQLWTELVGADQDVETAYSGGRRYVFRDIETPLVTDTTAMSIKPGSVVLVSGGGRGVVYHCAKLLAQVTGARVIITGRTVPPNGNEEWLTVTDKDLPAYRMGFVKRYMAAHPGATPVQGMRAFDSDIARRRELHRNLEDCRSLGIRLDYKVCDMTEPAAVRSLLAGVRQQYGRIDGIVHGATIEESKSLPMKSAEVVVRTLASKAHLWQLLAQETWKDELQFFSNFGSGSGRYGNQGQTDYSAANALVAKAGLVYGALRPGVRSVTIDWPVWVGAGIVENNRDYLERLGQAGVCVIDLAEGAYWFVGELLHGGPAGEIVIADDTTFASRGWPRHEKGTLQVTAREAGGTRYAI
;
A
#
# COMPACT_ATOMS: atom_id res chain seq x y z
N MET A 1 -17.85 -28.44 -5.98
CA MET A 1 -18.44 -29.50 -6.82
C MET A 1 -17.87 -29.51 -8.23
N ALA A 2 -18.33 -28.66 -9.17
CA ALA A 2 -17.94 -28.78 -10.59
C ALA A 2 -16.41 -28.82 -10.87
N LEU A 3 -15.61 -28.04 -10.12
CA LEU A 3 -14.14 -28.05 -10.21
C LEU A 3 -13.50 -29.36 -9.70
N GLU A 4 -14.10 -29.99 -8.69
CA GLU A 4 -13.64 -31.29 -8.16
C GLU A 4 -13.93 -32.42 -9.16
N THR A 5 -15.06 -32.34 -9.88
CA THR A 5 -15.42 -33.32 -10.91
C THR A 5 -14.46 -33.27 -12.11
N LEU A 6 -14.06 -32.08 -12.57
CA LEU A 6 -13.05 -31.96 -13.64
C LEU A 6 -11.68 -32.51 -13.20
N ALA A 7 -11.24 -32.24 -11.98
CA ALA A 7 -10.00 -32.78 -11.43
C ALA A 7 -10.03 -34.32 -11.39
N SER A 8 -11.10 -34.92 -10.86
CA SER A 8 -11.23 -36.38 -10.78
C SER A 8 -11.27 -37.08 -12.15
N VAL A 9 -11.85 -36.44 -13.18
CA VAL A 9 -11.82 -36.93 -14.57
C VAL A 9 -10.42 -36.80 -15.16
N ARG A 10 -9.74 -35.66 -14.99
CA ARG A 10 -8.37 -35.44 -15.46
C ARG A 10 -7.39 -36.46 -14.86
N ASP A 11 -7.49 -36.72 -13.56
CA ASP A 11 -6.61 -37.66 -12.85
C ASP A 11 -6.88 -39.12 -13.28
N ALA A 12 -8.09 -39.43 -13.74
CA ALA A 12 -8.40 -40.70 -14.40
C ALA A 12 -7.72 -40.84 -15.77
N VAL A 13 -7.63 -39.76 -16.55
CA VAL A 13 -6.92 -39.70 -17.86
C VAL A 13 -5.41 -39.81 -17.69
N VAL A 14 -4.80 -39.00 -16.80
CA VAL A 14 -3.36 -39.08 -16.52
C VAL A 14 -2.97 -40.48 -16.03
N SER A 15 -3.76 -41.06 -15.12
CA SER A 15 -3.57 -42.43 -14.64
C SER A 15 -3.68 -43.49 -15.74
N ALA A 16 -4.34 -43.22 -16.86
CA ALA A 16 -4.43 -44.14 -17.99
C ALA A 16 -3.24 -43.96 -18.95
N LEU A 17 -2.86 -42.72 -19.27
CA LEU A 17 -1.70 -42.39 -20.11
C LEU A 17 -0.40 -42.94 -19.50
N VAL A 18 -0.17 -42.69 -18.20
CA VAL A 18 0.97 -43.23 -17.43
C VAL A 18 1.05 -44.75 -17.50
N HIS A 19 -0.08 -45.46 -17.52
CA HIS A 19 -0.12 -46.92 -17.57
C HIS A 19 -0.02 -47.49 -18.99
N GLY A 20 -0.33 -46.70 -20.02
CA GLY A 20 -0.25 -47.08 -21.43
C GLY A 20 1.15 -46.95 -22.03
N VAL A 21 1.84 -45.82 -21.77
CA VAL A 21 3.17 -45.52 -22.33
C VAL A 21 4.31 -45.47 -21.30
N GLY A 22 4.01 -45.60 -20.00
CA GLY A 22 5.03 -45.70 -18.95
C GLY A 22 5.72 -44.38 -18.57
N TYR A 23 5.30 -43.24 -19.14
CA TYR A 23 5.82 -41.93 -18.76
C TYR A 23 5.43 -41.52 -17.33
N PRO A 24 6.28 -40.79 -16.59
CA PRO A 24 5.96 -40.28 -15.26
C PRO A 24 4.81 -39.24 -15.30
N PRO A 25 3.92 -39.21 -14.29
CA PRO A 25 2.70 -38.39 -14.29
C PRO A 25 2.96 -36.89 -14.41
N GLU A 26 4.13 -36.41 -13.98
CA GLU A 26 4.51 -34.99 -13.95
C GLU A 26 4.65 -34.35 -15.36
N LEU A 27 4.82 -35.17 -16.41
CA LEU A 27 4.89 -34.68 -17.79
C LEU A 27 3.52 -34.31 -18.39
N PHE A 28 2.43 -34.78 -17.79
CA PHE A 28 1.07 -34.64 -18.31
C PHE A 28 0.40 -33.33 -17.86
N GLY A 29 1.03 -32.21 -18.23
CA GLY A 29 0.56 -30.84 -17.99
C GLY A 29 -0.75 -30.49 -18.71
N HIS A 30 -1.35 -29.35 -18.38
CA HIS A 30 -2.71 -29.02 -18.84
C HIS A 30 -2.79 -28.71 -20.33
N ASP A 31 -1.80 -28.00 -20.87
CA ASP A 31 -1.76 -27.56 -22.28
C ASP A 31 -0.67 -28.26 -23.10
N VAL A 32 -0.12 -29.38 -22.58
CA VAL A 32 0.88 -30.20 -23.24
C VAL A 32 0.24 -31.02 -24.36
N GLU A 33 0.74 -30.89 -25.59
CA GLU A 33 0.29 -31.65 -26.75
C GLU A 33 0.90 -33.06 -26.75
N LEU A 34 0.06 -34.07 -26.57
CA LEU A 34 0.49 -35.48 -26.43
C LEU A 34 1.27 -35.98 -27.65
N VAL A 35 0.92 -35.51 -28.86
CA VAL A 35 1.61 -35.88 -30.10
C VAL A 35 2.86 -35.02 -30.35
N ASN A 36 2.75 -33.70 -30.19
CA ASN A 36 3.81 -32.77 -30.60
C ASN A 36 4.90 -32.57 -29.53
N ASP A 37 4.54 -32.54 -28.25
CA ASP A 37 5.47 -32.31 -27.14
C ASP A 37 5.96 -33.64 -26.51
N LEU A 38 5.09 -34.64 -26.41
CA LEU A 38 5.40 -35.95 -25.81
C LEU A 38 5.62 -37.08 -26.83
N GLY A 39 5.46 -36.81 -28.13
CA GLY A 39 5.74 -37.77 -29.20
C GLY A 39 4.84 -38.99 -29.27
N MET A 40 3.73 -39.02 -28.51
CA MET A 40 2.84 -40.18 -28.44
C MET A 40 2.13 -40.42 -29.77
N THR A 41 2.03 -41.67 -30.20
CA THR A 41 1.26 -42.01 -31.39
C THR A 41 -0.24 -41.89 -31.13
N PRO A 42 -1.06 -41.60 -32.17
CA PRO A 42 -2.51 -41.61 -32.03
C PRO A 42 -3.07 -42.96 -31.52
N ALA A 43 -2.38 -44.09 -31.73
CA ALA A 43 -2.81 -45.38 -31.19
C ALA A 43 -2.72 -45.41 -29.66
N GLU A 44 -1.56 -45.04 -29.11
CA GLU A 44 -1.31 -45.02 -27.66
C GLU A 44 -2.23 -44.04 -26.91
N ILE A 45 -2.49 -42.88 -27.50
CA ILE A 45 -3.44 -41.90 -26.95
C ILE A 45 -4.85 -42.50 -26.90
N ASN A 46 -5.31 -43.14 -27.97
CA ASN A 46 -6.66 -43.71 -28.02
C ASN A 46 -6.83 -44.93 -27.09
N ASP A 47 -5.81 -45.79 -26.96
CA ASP A 47 -5.85 -46.90 -25.98
C ASP A 47 -5.90 -46.39 -24.53
N ALA A 48 -5.21 -45.28 -24.23
CA ALA A 48 -5.28 -44.62 -22.93
C ALA A 48 -6.64 -43.94 -22.70
N VAL A 49 -7.24 -43.28 -23.70
CA VAL A 49 -8.60 -42.72 -23.59
C VAL A 49 -9.61 -43.83 -23.36
N ALA A 50 -9.57 -44.92 -24.12
CA ALA A 50 -10.44 -46.07 -23.93
C ALA A 50 -10.26 -46.73 -22.54
N ALA A 51 -9.05 -46.66 -21.96
CA ALA A 51 -8.81 -47.08 -20.58
C ALA A 51 -9.41 -46.11 -19.54
N ALA A 52 -9.35 -44.80 -19.78
CA ALA A 52 -10.00 -43.79 -18.94
C ALA A 52 -11.54 -43.89 -19.00
N GLU A 53 -12.12 -44.09 -20.19
CA GLU A 53 -13.55 -44.32 -20.40
C GLU A 53 -14.06 -45.54 -19.63
N ARG A 54 -13.34 -46.68 -19.73
CA ARG A 54 -13.64 -47.90 -18.95
C ARG A 54 -13.56 -47.64 -17.44
N LYS A 55 -12.59 -46.83 -16.99
CA LYS A 55 -12.41 -46.45 -15.57
C LYS A 55 -13.53 -45.53 -15.07
N LEU A 56 -14.04 -44.64 -15.93
CA LEU A 56 -15.15 -43.72 -15.67
C LEU A 56 -16.54 -44.31 -15.97
N ARG A 57 -16.61 -45.55 -16.50
CA ARG A 57 -17.83 -46.27 -16.90
C ARG A 57 -18.64 -45.59 -18.01
N ILE A 58 -17.99 -44.90 -18.93
CA ILE A 58 -18.66 -44.30 -20.09
C ILE A 58 -19.11 -45.42 -21.07
N PRO A 59 -20.36 -45.39 -21.58
CA PRO A 59 -20.84 -46.38 -22.55
C PRO A 59 -20.03 -46.39 -23.87
N PRO A 60 -19.88 -47.52 -24.57
CA PRO A 60 -19.11 -47.60 -25.83
C PRO A 60 -19.68 -46.74 -26.97
N ASP A 61 -20.99 -46.49 -26.95
CA ASP A 61 -21.72 -45.58 -27.85
C ASP A 61 -21.56 -44.09 -27.49
N MET A 62 -20.88 -43.80 -26.37
CA MET A 62 -20.50 -42.45 -25.91
C MET A 62 -18.99 -42.27 -25.78
N ALA A 63 -18.19 -43.15 -26.37
CA ALA A 63 -16.74 -42.99 -26.45
C ALA A 63 -16.35 -41.76 -27.29
N LEU A 64 -15.23 -41.11 -26.94
CA LEU A 64 -14.78 -39.89 -27.62
C LEU A 64 -14.20 -40.18 -29.02
N PRO A 65 -14.42 -39.29 -30.00
CA PRO A 65 -13.80 -39.40 -31.31
C PRO A 65 -12.26 -39.29 -31.23
N PRO A 66 -11.50 -40.21 -31.85
CA PRO A 66 -10.03 -40.20 -31.88
C PRO A 66 -9.35 -38.88 -32.27
N GLU A 67 -10.05 -38.05 -33.05
CA GLU A 67 -9.54 -36.83 -33.68
C GLU A 67 -9.55 -35.60 -32.76
N GLN A 68 -9.94 -35.75 -31.48
CA GLN A 68 -10.06 -34.63 -30.52
C GLN A 68 -9.07 -34.71 -29.33
N HIS A 69 -8.12 -35.65 -29.36
CA HIS A 69 -7.28 -36.01 -28.21
C HIS A 69 -5.88 -35.36 -28.25
N THR A 70 -5.79 -34.03 -28.40
CA THR A 70 -4.47 -33.38 -28.49
C THR A 70 -3.82 -33.13 -27.13
N THR A 71 -4.59 -32.84 -26.08
CA THR A 71 -4.08 -32.57 -24.72
C THR A 71 -4.87 -33.33 -23.66
N VAL A 72 -4.28 -33.50 -22.46
CA VAL A 72 -4.98 -34.10 -21.31
C VAL A 72 -6.25 -33.31 -20.95
N THR A 73 -6.22 -31.98 -21.08
CA THR A 73 -7.36 -31.11 -20.80
C THR A 73 -8.48 -31.26 -21.83
N THR A 74 -8.17 -31.37 -23.12
CA THR A 74 -9.20 -31.60 -24.16
C THR A 74 -9.86 -32.97 -23.99
N ILE A 75 -9.09 -34.02 -23.70
CA ILE A 75 -9.63 -35.35 -23.34
C ILE A 75 -10.53 -35.24 -22.10
N ALA A 76 -10.04 -34.66 -21.00
CA ALA A 76 -10.79 -34.59 -19.74
C ALA A 76 -12.08 -33.77 -19.87
N GLN A 77 -12.05 -32.65 -20.61
CA GLN A 77 -13.25 -31.87 -20.94
C GLN A 77 -14.22 -32.62 -21.85
N GLY A 78 -13.72 -33.46 -22.76
CA GLY A 78 -14.53 -34.37 -23.57
C GLY A 78 -15.31 -35.34 -22.68
N LEU A 79 -14.60 -36.12 -21.87
CA LEU A 79 -15.18 -37.11 -20.95
C LEU A 79 -16.16 -36.45 -19.97
N LEU A 80 -15.85 -35.25 -19.48
CA LEU A 80 -16.74 -34.48 -18.57
C LEU A 80 -18.05 -34.05 -19.25
N LYS A 81 -18.07 -33.76 -20.56
CA LYS A 81 -19.30 -33.47 -21.31
C LYS A 81 -20.22 -34.70 -21.37
N HIS A 82 -19.68 -35.89 -21.60
CA HIS A 82 -20.47 -37.13 -21.59
C HIS A 82 -21.06 -37.44 -20.20
N LEU A 83 -20.43 -36.97 -19.12
CA LEU A 83 -20.93 -37.12 -17.75
C LEU A 83 -22.02 -36.11 -17.32
N HIS A 84 -22.33 -35.07 -18.12
CA HIS A 84 -23.18 -33.93 -17.68
C HIS A 84 -24.28 -33.48 -18.64
N ARG A 85 -24.55 -34.24 -19.72
CA ARG A 85 -25.47 -33.79 -20.78
C ARG A 85 -26.93 -34.22 -20.58
N GLU A 86 -27.76 -33.27 -20.20
CA GLU A 86 -28.89 -32.92 -21.09
C GLU A 86 -28.46 -31.79 -22.04
N GLU A 87 -29.14 -31.68 -23.19
CA GLU A 87 -28.70 -30.97 -24.41
C GLU A 87 -29.94 -30.38 -25.14
N PRO A 88 -29.93 -29.88 -26.41
CA PRO A 88 -28.85 -29.64 -27.39
C PRO A 88 -28.78 -28.16 -27.84
N ALA A 89 -28.07 -27.68 -28.88
CA ALA A 89 -27.30 -28.30 -29.99
C ALA A 89 -26.07 -27.38 -30.30
N ALA A 90 -24.86 -27.86 -30.63
CA ALA A 90 -24.40 -28.46 -31.90
C ALA A 90 -24.44 -27.48 -33.11
N SER A 91 -23.54 -27.48 -34.11
CA SER A 91 -22.28 -28.19 -34.44
C SER A 91 -21.53 -27.25 -35.44
N GLY A 92 -20.21 -27.21 -35.64
CA GLY A 92 -19.23 -28.29 -35.79
C GLY A 92 -18.90 -28.54 -37.28
N SER A 93 -17.72 -28.07 -37.70
CA SER A 93 -16.94 -28.44 -38.91
C SER A 93 -17.54 -28.37 -40.33
N LYS A 94 -16.98 -27.42 -41.12
CA LYS A 94 -16.47 -27.55 -42.51
C LYS A 94 -17.12 -28.55 -43.47
N LEU A 95 -17.77 -28.04 -44.53
CA LEU A 95 -17.90 -28.74 -45.81
C LEU A 95 -16.76 -28.38 -46.80
N THR A 96 -16.77 -29.00 -47.99
CA THR A 96 -15.59 -29.72 -48.48
C THR A 96 -15.14 -29.37 -49.91
N LEU A 97 -14.05 -30.02 -50.35
CA LEU A 97 -13.43 -29.93 -51.67
C LEU A 97 -14.42 -30.01 -52.86
N ALA A 98 -15.56 -30.71 -52.71
CA ALA A 98 -16.60 -30.80 -53.72
C ALA A 98 -17.29 -29.44 -54.03
N GLN A 99 -17.40 -28.55 -53.03
CA GLN A 99 -17.96 -27.21 -53.23
C GLN A 99 -16.93 -26.24 -53.83
N VAL A 100 -15.64 -26.49 -53.59
CA VAL A 100 -14.54 -25.81 -54.31
C VAL A 100 -14.51 -26.26 -55.78
N LEU A 101 -14.72 -27.55 -56.06
CA LEU A 101 -14.88 -28.07 -57.42
C LEU A 101 -16.06 -27.41 -58.15
N ALA A 102 -17.21 -27.21 -57.49
CA ALA A 102 -18.33 -26.47 -58.09
C ALA A 102 -17.98 -25.00 -58.47
N PHE A 103 -17.05 -24.35 -57.77
CA PHE A 103 -16.53 -23.03 -58.15
C PHE A 103 -15.51 -23.10 -59.31
N VAL A 104 -14.75 -24.20 -59.42
CA VAL A 104 -13.93 -24.50 -60.60
C VAL A 104 -14.81 -24.76 -61.84
N ASP A 105 -15.90 -25.50 -61.69
CA ASP A 105 -16.89 -25.74 -62.76
C ASP A 105 -17.60 -24.46 -63.20
N ALA A 106 -17.85 -23.51 -62.28
CA ALA A 106 -18.37 -22.19 -62.63
C ALA A 106 -17.39 -21.36 -63.49
N CYS A 107 -16.08 -21.62 -63.40
CA CYS A 107 -15.09 -21.08 -64.33
C CYS A 107 -15.06 -21.86 -65.65
N ALA A 108 -15.29 -23.18 -65.65
CA ALA A 108 -15.45 -23.96 -66.87
C ALA A 108 -16.64 -23.49 -67.74
N LEU A 109 -17.69 -22.94 -67.10
CA LEU A 109 -18.84 -22.31 -67.76
C LEU A 109 -18.52 -21.04 -68.61
N ARG A 110 -17.28 -20.53 -68.59
CA ARG A 110 -16.83 -19.42 -69.46
C ARG A 110 -15.70 -19.80 -70.44
N GLN A 111 -15.28 -21.06 -70.46
CA GLN A 111 -14.38 -21.70 -71.44
C GLN A 111 -13.02 -21.06 -71.79
N GLU A 112 -12.57 -19.99 -71.13
CA GLU A 112 -11.20 -19.46 -71.29
C GLU A 112 -10.49 -19.17 -69.96
N ARG A 113 -9.27 -19.73 -69.80
CA ARG A 113 -8.31 -19.41 -68.73
C ARG A 113 -6.87 -19.70 -69.18
N PRO A 114 -5.90 -18.80 -68.96
CA PRO A 114 -4.48 -19.04 -69.27
C PRO A 114 -3.75 -19.86 -68.19
N PRO A 115 -2.52 -20.36 -68.45
CA PRO A 115 -1.78 -21.21 -67.52
C PRO A 115 -1.31 -20.53 -66.23
N LEU A 116 -1.17 -21.32 -65.17
CA LEU A 116 -0.76 -20.87 -63.82
C LEU A 116 0.66 -20.28 -63.78
N GLU A 117 1.55 -20.73 -64.68
CA GLU A 117 2.92 -20.23 -64.80
C GLU A 117 2.96 -18.73 -65.15
N THR A 118 1.99 -18.22 -65.91
CA THR A 118 1.91 -16.79 -66.24
C THR A 118 1.56 -15.95 -65.00
N LEU A 119 0.61 -16.40 -64.19
CA LEU A 119 0.24 -15.75 -62.92
C LEU A 119 1.40 -15.75 -61.90
N LEU A 120 2.15 -16.86 -61.81
CA LEU A 120 3.34 -16.95 -60.97
C LEU A 120 4.48 -16.06 -61.49
N ALA A 121 4.69 -16.00 -62.80
CA ALA A 121 5.71 -15.14 -63.42
C ALA A 121 5.40 -13.65 -63.23
N GLU A 122 4.16 -13.21 -63.46
CA GLU A 122 3.76 -11.81 -63.32
C GLU A 122 3.82 -11.33 -61.86
N THR A 123 3.41 -12.17 -60.91
CA THR A 123 3.48 -11.88 -59.48
C THR A 123 4.94 -11.70 -59.03
N ASN A 124 5.83 -12.63 -59.38
CA ASN A 124 7.27 -12.51 -59.10
C ASN A 124 7.95 -11.36 -59.87
N ALA A 125 7.45 -11.01 -61.06
CA ALA A 125 7.97 -9.89 -61.84
C ALA A 125 7.48 -8.52 -61.36
N ALA A 126 6.41 -8.44 -60.55
CA ALA A 126 6.02 -7.22 -59.84
C ALA A 126 6.94 -6.97 -58.63
N LEU A 127 7.39 -8.03 -57.97
CA LEU A 127 8.21 -8.02 -56.75
C LEU A 127 9.57 -7.34 -56.90
N ALA A 128 10.35 -7.76 -57.91
CA ALA A 128 11.67 -7.21 -58.16
C ALA A 128 11.65 -5.69 -58.49
N ARG A 129 10.46 -5.12 -58.73
CA ARG A 129 10.24 -3.67 -58.91
C ARG A 129 9.91 -2.94 -57.60
N MET A 130 9.45 -3.65 -56.56
CA MET A 130 9.24 -3.10 -55.21
C MET A 130 10.57 -2.99 -54.46
N ASP A 131 11.36 -4.07 -54.41
CA ASP A 131 12.66 -4.07 -53.71
C ASP A 131 13.63 -3.03 -54.33
N ALA A 132 13.55 -2.83 -55.64
CA ALA A 132 14.31 -1.81 -56.37
C ALA A 132 13.87 -0.35 -56.07
N ALA A 133 12.78 -0.12 -55.34
CA ALA A 133 12.26 1.22 -55.04
C ALA A 133 12.58 1.71 -53.61
N ALA A 134 12.97 0.82 -52.70
CA ALA A 134 13.18 1.13 -51.27
C ALA A 134 14.62 1.55 -50.92
N THR A 135 15.54 1.68 -51.90
CA THR A 135 16.89 2.19 -51.68
C THR A 135 17.08 3.59 -52.28
N LYS A 136 16.93 4.61 -51.43
CA LYS A 136 17.43 5.97 -51.70
C LYS A 136 18.20 6.50 -50.48
N PRO A 137 19.46 6.91 -50.63
CA PRO A 137 20.29 7.27 -49.49
C PRO A 137 19.93 8.66 -48.95
N VAL A 138 19.81 8.77 -47.63
CA VAL A 138 20.18 10.00 -46.94
C VAL A 138 21.70 10.06 -46.93
N ALA A 139 22.28 11.19 -47.32
CA ALA A 139 23.73 11.33 -47.43
C ALA A 139 24.42 11.24 -46.06
N PRO A 140 25.65 10.70 -45.97
CA PRO A 140 26.40 10.66 -44.72
C PRO A 140 26.73 12.08 -44.25
N VAL A 141 26.13 12.50 -43.13
CA VAL A 141 26.60 13.70 -42.41
C VAL A 141 27.94 13.33 -41.77
N ALA A 142 29.02 13.92 -42.27
CA ALA A 142 30.39 13.66 -41.82
C ALA A 142 30.68 14.32 -40.45
N ALA A 143 29.96 13.89 -39.42
CA ALA A 143 30.15 14.30 -38.02
C ALA A 143 31.27 13.47 -37.35
N SER A 144 32.49 13.54 -37.89
CA SER A 144 33.66 12.78 -37.40
C SER A 144 34.26 13.35 -36.09
N HIS A 145 33.42 13.87 -35.19
CA HIS A 145 33.84 14.63 -34.02
C HIS A 145 33.05 14.20 -32.78
N SER A 146 33.77 13.85 -31.71
CA SER A 146 33.23 13.48 -30.39
C SER A 146 32.15 14.46 -29.90
N THR A 147 32.31 15.76 -30.18
CA THR A 147 31.37 16.85 -29.85
C THR A 147 29.94 16.63 -30.34
N ASP A 148 29.71 15.97 -31.47
CA ASP A 148 28.36 15.82 -32.04
C ASP A 148 27.66 14.56 -31.54
N VAL A 149 28.42 13.46 -31.34
CA VAL A 149 27.98 12.28 -30.59
C VAL A 149 27.65 12.66 -29.15
N MET A 150 28.44 13.56 -28.54
CA MET A 150 28.21 14.09 -27.20
C MET A 150 26.87 14.82 -27.11
N LYS A 151 26.62 15.80 -27.98
CA LYS A 151 25.32 16.52 -28.02
C LYS A 151 24.14 15.57 -28.09
N LEU A 152 24.24 14.51 -28.89
CA LEU A 152 23.16 13.56 -29.11
C LEU A 152 22.88 12.70 -27.87
N LEU A 153 23.91 12.13 -27.24
CA LEU A 153 23.76 11.41 -25.97
C LEU A 153 23.24 12.31 -24.85
N THR A 154 23.76 13.54 -24.73
CA THR A 154 23.26 14.52 -23.77
C THR A 154 21.79 14.84 -24.03
N GLN A 155 21.38 15.09 -25.28
CA GLN A 155 19.98 15.36 -25.65
C GLN A 155 19.05 14.18 -25.33
N ALA A 156 19.46 12.95 -25.63
CA ALA A 156 18.68 11.75 -25.31
C ALA A 156 18.51 11.54 -23.79
N LEU A 157 19.51 11.92 -22.97
CA LEU A 157 19.35 11.96 -21.52
C LEU A 157 18.47 13.12 -21.04
N VAL A 158 18.58 14.33 -21.61
CA VAL A 158 17.68 15.47 -21.32
C VAL A 158 16.22 15.06 -21.48
N GLU A 159 15.90 14.42 -22.61
CA GLU A 159 14.55 13.94 -22.96
C GLU A 159 14.00 12.91 -21.97
N ARG A 160 14.83 11.98 -21.49
CA ARG A 160 14.40 10.86 -20.62
C ARG A 160 14.43 11.17 -19.13
N THR A 161 15.25 12.14 -18.71
CA THR A 161 15.49 12.44 -17.28
C THR A 161 14.95 13.80 -16.84
N GLY A 162 14.68 14.71 -17.78
CA GLY A 162 14.38 16.10 -17.49
C GLY A 162 15.58 16.92 -17.02
N TYR A 163 16.80 16.36 -16.97
CA TYR A 163 18.00 17.11 -16.65
C TYR A 163 18.31 18.14 -17.74
N PRO A 164 18.59 19.41 -17.39
CA PRO A 164 19.10 20.39 -18.33
C PRO A 164 20.50 20.01 -18.84
N VAL A 165 20.79 20.34 -20.11
CA VAL A 165 22.07 20.07 -20.80
C VAL A 165 23.29 20.48 -19.95
N ASP A 166 23.20 21.60 -19.25
CA ASP A 166 24.25 22.19 -18.41
C ASP A 166 24.40 21.57 -17.01
N MET A 167 23.62 20.54 -16.66
CA MET A 167 23.90 19.66 -15.50
C MET A 167 24.57 18.33 -15.91
N LEU A 168 24.49 17.97 -17.19
CA LEU A 168 24.98 16.69 -17.71
C LEU A 168 26.44 16.83 -18.15
N GLU A 169 27.33 17.12 -17.20
CA GLU A 169 28.76 17.21 -17.47
C GLU A 169 29.32 15.87 -17.94
N PRO A 170 30.20 15.82 -18.97
CA PRO A 170 30.62 14.55 -19.60
C PRO A 170 31.31 13.54 -18.67
N ASP A 171 31.92 14.00 -17.58
CA ASP A 171 32.78 13.20 -16.71
C ASP A 171 32.10 12.74 -15.41
N LEU A 172 30.86 13.17 -15.14
CA LEU A 172 30.08 12.73 -13.97
C LEU A 172 29.56 11.30 -14.15
N ASP A 173 29.45 10.57 -13.03
CA ASP A 173 28.84 9.25 -13.00
C ASP A 173 27.32 9.34 -13.16
N LEU A 174 26.80 8.64 -14.18
CA LEU A 174 25.38 8.62 -14.52
C LEU A 174 24.50 8.14 -13.36
N GLU A 175 24.98 7.25 -12.51
CA GLU A 175 24.22 6.66 -11.40
C GLU A 175 24.59 7.29 -10.05
N ALA A 176 25.88 7.41 -9.75
CA ALA A 176 26.34 7.89 -8.44
C ALA A 176 26.23 9.42 -8.26
N ASP A 177 26.54 10.20 -9.30
CA ASP A 177 26.53 11.67 -9.24
C ASP A 177 25.21 12.26 -9.77
N LEU A 178 24.66 11.63 -10.81
CA LEU A 178 23.45 12.08 -11.52
C LEU A 178 22.19 11.30 -11.17
N GLY A 179 22.26 10.09 -10.58
CA GLY A 179 21.08 9.35 -10.13
C GLY A 179 20.15 8.90 -11.26
N ILE A 180 20.68 8.76 -12.48
CA ILE A 180 19.97 8.30 -13.66
C ILE A 180 19.96 6.77 -13.62
N ASP A 181 18.77 6.19 -13.54
CA ASP A 181 18.59 4.74 -13.51
C ASP A 181 19.14 4.04 -14.77
N THR A 182 19.54 2.79 -14.59
CA THR A 182 20.18 1.96 -15.63
C THR A 182 19.29 1.81 -16.88
N VAL A 183 17.95 1.88 -16.74
CA VAL A 183 17.02 1.77 -17.86
C VAL A 183 17.17 2.99 -18.78
N LYS A 184 17.04 4.21 -18.26
CA LYS A 184 17.22 5.44 -19.05
C LYS A 184 18.60 5.57 -19.67
N GLN A 185 19.64 5.07 -18.98
CA GLN A 185 20.99 4.97 -19.54
C GLN A 185 21.04 4.04 -20.77
N VAL A 186 20.45 2.84 -20.71
CA VAL A 186 20.36 1.90 -21.85
C VAL A 186 19.60 2.53 -23.02
N GLU A 187 18.46 3.16 -22.75
CA GLU A 187 17.61 3.73 -23.80
C GLU A 187 18.26 4.91 -24.52
N ALA A 188 18.86 5.86 -23.79
CA ALA A 188 19.57 7.00 -24.38
C ALA A 188 20.77 6.54 -25.21
N PHE A 189 21.50 5.52 -24.72
CA PHE A 189 22.57 4.88 -25.47
C PHE A 189 22.07 4.17 -26.73
N ALA A 190 20.93 3.47 -26.66
CA ALA A 190 20.32 2.81 -27.82
C ALA A 190 19.87 3.82 -28.89
N GLN A 191 19.24 4.93 -28.48
CA GLN A 191 18.84 6.05 -29.34
C GLN A 191 20.06 6.64 -30.07
N ALA A 192 21.16 6.88 -29.37
CA ALA A 192 22.41 7.34 -29.97
C ALA A 192 23.06 6.32 -30.93
N ARG A 193 23.12 5.04 -30.52
CA ARG A 193 23.67 3.95 -31.33
C ARG A 193 22.92 3.78 -32.66
N VAL A 194 21.59 3.87 -32.64
CA VAL A 194 20.74 3.81 -33.84
C VAL A 194 20.98 5.01 -34.76
N HIS A 195 20.98 6.23 -34.22
CA HIS A 195 21.16 7.45 -35.03
C HIS A 195 22.55 7.51 -35.70
N LEU A 196 23.57 6.95 -35.07
CA LEU A 196 24.94 6.86 -35.60
C LEU A 196 25.19 5.63 -36.48
N ASN A 197 24.15 4.81 -36.72
CA ASN A 197 24.23 3.54 -37.47
C ASN A 197 25.33 2.58 -36.95
N VAL A 198 25.57 2.59 -35.64
CA VAL A 198 26.58 1.73 -35.01
C VAL A 198 25.98 0.34 -34.80
N ALA A 199 26.63 -0.68 -35.37
CA ALA A 199 26.21 -2.08 -35.24
C ALA A 199 26.05 -2.49 -33.75
N LYS A 200 25.09 -3.37 -33.46
CA LYS A 200 24.91 -3.89 -32.10
C LYS A 200 26.12 -4.74 -31.73
N ASP A 201 26.76 -4.40 -30.63
CA ASP A 201 27.86 -5.17 -30.04
C ASP A 201 27.30 -6.07 -28.95
N GLU A 202 27.40 -7.38 -29.14
CA GLU A 202 26.83 -8.37 -28.21
C GLU A 202 27.64 -8.48 -26.91
N ASN A 203 28.86 -7.93 -26.89
CA ASN A 203 29.73 -7.87 -25.72
C ASN A 203 29.64 -6.54 -24.94
N PHE A 204 28.81 -5.58 -25.37
CA PHE A 204 28.69 -4.27 -24.73
C PHE A 204 28.07 -4.36 -23.33
N ARG A 205 28.67 -3.68 -22.35
CA ARG A 205 28.22 -3.62 -20.95
C ARG A 205 28.17 -2.19 -20.46
N LEU A 206 26.97 -1.71 -20.15
CA LEU A 206 26.69 -0.32 -19.81
C LEU A 206 27.54 0.21 -18.63
N ARG A 207 27.74 -0.61 -17.61
CA ARG A 207 28.47 -0.26 -16.37
C ARG A 207 29.92 0.20 -16.63
N ASP A 208 30.55 -0.33 -17.67
CA ASP A 208 31.94 -0.01 -18.01
C ASP A 208 32.03 1.41 -18.64
N PHE A 209 30.88 1.94 -19.09
CA PHE A 209 30.67 3.27 -19.69
C PHE A 209 29.77 4.17 -18.81
N ASN A 210 29.93 4.10 -17.49
CA ASN A 210 29.20 4.87 -16.46
C ASN A 210 29.27 6.41 -16.56
N THR A 211 29.96 7.00 -17.55
CA THR A 211 29.98 8.45 -17.78
C THR A 211 29.66 8.77 -19.23
N LEU A 212 29.11 9.97 -19.44
CA LEU A 212 28.74 10.47 -20.77
C LEU A 212 29.92 10.47 -21.76
N ARG A 213 31.12 10.85 -21.32
CA ARG A 213 32.35 10.80 -22.14
C ARG A 213 32.70 9.37 -22.56
N LYS A 214 32.64 8.40 -21.64
CA LYS A 214 32.94 6.99 -21.96
C LYS A 214 31.98 6.43 -23.01
N MET A 215 30.69 6.75 -22.91
CA MET A 215 29.69 6.36 -23.94
C MET A 215 30.02 6.97 -25.31
N VAL A 216 30.41 8.25 -25.36
CA VAL A 216 30.81 8.93 -26.60
C VAL A 216 32.05 8.27 -27.21
N ASP A 217 33.10 8.07 -26.43
CA ASP A 217 34.38 7.54 -26.92
C ASP A 217 34.21 6.12 -27.48
N TYR A 218 33.35 5.30 -26.88
CA TYR A 218 32.95 4.00 -27.40
C TYR A 218 32.24 4.10 -28.77
N LEU A 219 31.22 4.95 -28.90
CA LEU A 219 30.45 5.11 -30.14
C LEU A 219 31.30 5.68 -31.28
N VAL A 220 32.16 6.66 -30.99
CA VAL A 220 33.13 7.25 -31.94
C VAL A 220 34.16 6.21 -32.39
N GLY A 221 34.68 5.41 -31.46
CA GLY A 221 35.63 4.32 -31.74
C GLY A 221 35.04 3.23 -32.64
N ARG A 222 33.75 2.91 -32.48
CA ARG A 222 33.03 1.99 -33.38
C ARG A 222 32.74 2.59 -34.76
N ALA A 223 32.31 3.84 -34.83
CA ALA A 223 31.97 4.52 -36.10
C ALA A 223 33.17 4.69 -37.05
N SER A 224 34.39 4.74 -36.52
CA SER A 224 35.60 5.08 -37.29
C SER A 224 36.24 3.92 -38.07
N ASN A 225 35.84 2.67 -37.85
CA ASN A 225 36.60 1.47 -38.26
C ASN A 225 36.04 0.70 -39.48
N GLY A 226 35.07 1.25 -40.23
CA GLY A 226 34.26 0.48 -41.19
C GLY A 226 34.65 0.53 -42.68
N VAL A 227 35.82 0.02 -43.12
CA VAL A 227 36.11 -0.17 -44.57
C VAL A 227 36.98 -1.40 -44.91
N THR A 228 36.68 -2.03 -46.06
CA THR A 228 37.44 -3.07 -46.82
C THR A 228 37.31 -4.54 -46.38
N ALA A 229 37.51 -5.48 -47.33
CA ALA A 229 36.95 -6.84 -47.27
C ALA A 229 37.73 -7.92 -48.06
N ILE A 230 37.72 -9.14 -47.51
CA ILE A 230 37.73 -10.50 -48.12
C ILE A 230 38.82 -10.87 -49.16
N ALA A 231 39.53 -11.96 -48.88
CA ALA A 231 40.11 -12.90 -49.85
C ALA A 231 40.00 -14.35 -49.33
N VAL A 232 40.10 -15.37 -50.21
CA VAL A 232 39.73 -16.77 -49.92
C VAL A 232 40.97 -17.69 -49.69
N ALA A 233 40.79 -18.73 -48.87
CA ALA A 233 41.83 -19.69 -48.45
C ALA A 233 42.19 -20.76 -49.50
N PRO A 234 43.29 -21.50 -49.27
CA PRO A 234 43.15 -22.96 -49.08
C PRO A 234 43.90 -23.50 -47.83
N ALA A 235 43.68 -24.78 -47.51
CA ALA A 235 44.22 -25.52 -46.35
C ALA A 235 44.96 -26.81 -46.84
N PRO A 236 45.42 -27.76 -45.99
CA PRO A 236 45.57 -27.76 -44.52
C PRO A 236 46.94 -28.26 -44.00
N VAL A 237 47.26 -28.01 -42.71
CA VAL A 237 48.21 -28.82 -41.91
C VAL A 237 47.69 -28.89 -40.47
N ALA A 238 47.91 -30.00 -39.77
CA ALA A 238 47.49 -30.26 -38.39
C ALA A 238 48.70 -30.64 -37.49
N PRO A 239 48.51 -30.99 -36.21
CA PRO A 239 47.94 -30.16 -35.14
C PRO A 239 48.97 -29.90 -34.01
N ALA A 240 48.67 -28.95 -33.12
CA ALA A 240 49.38 -28.80 -31.85
C ALA A 240 48.38 -28.85 -30.69
N ALA A 241 48.73 -29.54 -29.61
CA ALA A 241 47.82 -29.76 -28.48
C ALA A 241 47.72 -28.53 -27.56
N VAL A 242 46.54 -28.33 -26.98
CA VAL A 242 46.29 -27.34 -25.91
C VAL A 242 45.91 -28.09 -24.65
N LEU A 243 46.49 -27.69 -23.52
CA LEU A 243 46.22 -28.27 -22.20
C LEU A 243 44.83 -27.84 -21.71
N ALA A 244 44.18 -28.69 -20.90
CA ALA A 244 42.93 -28.33 -20.25
C ALA A 244 43.14 -27.13 -19.30
N THR A 245 42.39 -26.05 -19.51
CA THR A 245 42.39 -24.87 -18.65
C THR A 245 41.79 -25.26 -17.29
N PRO A 246 42.43 -24.93 -16.14
CA PRO A 246 41.89 -25.27 -14.82
C PRO A 246 40.58 -24.52 -14.56
N THR A 247 39.60 -25.21 -13.98
CA THR A 247 38.21 -24.74 -13.82
C THR A 247 38.09 -23.39 -13.10
N LEU A 248 39.04 -23.06 -12.22
CA LEU A 248 39.15 -21.75 -11.58
C LEU A 248 39.35 -20.61 -12.59
N GLU A 249 40.24 -20.79 -13.57
CA GLU A 249 40.46 -19.75 -14.59
C GLU A 249 39.30 -19.71 -15.61
N THR A 250 38.63 -20.83 -15.86
CA THR A 250 37.37 -20.87 -16.62
C THR A 250 36.25 -20.11 -15.91
N LEU A 251 36.11 -20.28 -14.58
CA LEU A 251 35.17 -19.50 -13.77
C LEU A 251 35.55 -18.02 -13.69
N ARG A 252 36.83 -17.67 -13.55
CA ARG A 252 37.29 -16.27 -13.58
C ARG A 252 37.04 -15.62 -14.93
N ALA A 253 37.30 -16.33 -16.03
CA ALA A 253 37.00 -15.86 -17.38
C ALA A 253 35.50 -15.65 -17.60
N ALA A 254 34.66 -16.65 -17.29
CA ALA A 254 33.21 -16.55 -17.45
C ALA A 254 32.59 -15.50 -16.50
N MET A 255 33.15 -15.31 -15.29
CA MET A 255 32.73 -14.24 -14.39
C MET A 255 33.18 -12.86 -14.88
N ALA A 256 34.40 -12.72 -15.42
CA ALA A 256 34.85 -11.49 -16.09
C ALA A 256 34.00 -11.19 -17.33
N GLU A 257 33.55 -12.21 -18.06
CA GLU A 257 32.71 -12.12 -19.25
C GLU A 257 31.25 -11.78 -18.93
N LYS A 258 30.69 -12.29 -17.83
CA LYS A 258 29.32 -11.96 -17.43
C LYS A 258 29.22 -10.63 -16.69
N THR A 259 30.20 -10.30 -15.84
CA THR A 259 30.18 -9.08 -15.01
C THR A 259 30.79 -7.87 -15.71
N GLY A 260 32.04 -7.97 -16.19
CA GLY A 260 32.88 -6.81 -16.56
C GLY A 260 34.02 -6.51 -15.58
N TYR A 261 34.28 -7.35 -14.57
CA TYR A 261 35.47 -7.19 -13.75
C TYR A 261 36.71 -7.71 -14.49
N ALA A 262 37.79 -6.94 -14.46
CA ALA A 262 39.08 -7.38 -14.96
C ALA A 262 39.61 -8.57 -14.13
N LEU A 263 40.37 -9.47 -14.76
CA LEU A 263 40.79 -10.74 -14.15
C LEU A 263 41.70 -10.57 -12.93
N ASP A 264 42.41 -9.46 -12.82
CA ASP A 264 43.21 -9.05 -11.66
C ASP A 264 42.37 -8.58 -10.47
N ILE A 265 41.18 -8.03 -10.71
CA ILE A 265 40.18 -7.70 -9.67
C ILE A 265 39.45 -8.97 -9.21
N LEU A 266 39.15 -9.90 -10.11
CA LEU A 266 38.57 -11.21 -9.80
C LEU A 266 39.59 -12.16 -9.18
N LEU A 267 40.09 -11.82 -7.99
CA LEU A 267 40.96 -12.69 -7.20
C LEU A 267 40.18 -13.93 -6.71
N PRO A 268 40.75 -15.16 -6.77
CA PRO A 268 40.04 -16.41 -6.47
C PRO A 268 39.34 -16.49 -5.10
N ASP A 269 39.86 -15.77 -4.11
CA ASP A 269 39.49 -15.89 -2.69
C ASP A 269 38.57 -14.76 -2.19
N LEU A 270 38.30 -13.74 -3.01
CA LEU A 270 37.34 -12.68 -2.68
C LEU A 270 35.90 -13.19 -2.75
N ASP A 271 35.06 -12.61 -1.90
CA ASP A 271 33.62 -12.84 -1.91
C ASP A 271 32.96 -12.11 -3.08
N LEU A 272 32.30 -12.89 -3.93
CA LEU A 272 31.65 -12.41 -5.14
C LEU A 272 30.54 -11.41 -4.82
N GLU A 273 29.79 -11.60 -3.72
CA GLU A 273 28.68 -10.72 -3.35
C GLU A 273 29.16 -9.58 -2.43
N VAL A 274 30.03 -9.89 -1.45
CA VAL A 274 30.42 -8.93 -0.39
C VAL A 274 31.60 -8.04 -0.78
N ASP A 275 32.67 -8.60 -1.37
CA ASP A 275 33.86 -7.82 -1.76
C ASP A 275 33.72 -7.22 -3.17
N LEU A 276 32.92 -7.86 -4.02
CA LEU A 276 32.83 -7.58 -5.46
C LEU A 276 31.43 -7.17 -5.95
N GLY A 277 30.40 -7.20 -5.12
CA GLY A 277 29.05 -6.69 -5.45
C GLY A 277 28.33 -7.42 -6.60
N ILE A 278 28.76 -8.64 -6.94
CA ILE A 278 28.17 -9.47 -7.99
C ILE A 278 26.96 -10.19 -7.41
N ASP A 279 25.78 -9.90 -7.95
CA ASP A 279 24.52 -10.44 -7.45
C ASP A 279 24.43 -11.98 -7.57
N THR A 280 23.60 -12.59 -6.73
CA THR A 280 23.48 -14.05 -6.66
C THR A 280 22.91 -14.67 -7.94
N ILE A 281 22.16 -13.94 -8.78
CA ILE A 281 21.62 -14.46 -10.05
C ILE A 281 22.77 -14.58 -11.06
N THR A 282 23.57 -13.52 -11.23
CA THR A 282 24.79 -13.53 -12.04
C THR A 282 25.75 -14.64 -11.61
N GLN A 283 25.93 -14.84 -10.29
CA GLN A 283 26.73 -15.95 -9.77
C GLN A 283 26.15 -17.34 -10.13
N ILE A 284 24.83 -17.53 -10.03
CA ILE A 284 24.14 -18.78 -10.42
C ILE A 284 24.30 -19.03 -11.92
N GLU A 285 24.15 -18.02 -12.77
CA GLU A 285 24.25 -18.16 -14.23
C GLU A 285 25.66 -18.53 -14.68
N VAL A 286 26.70 -17.84 -14.19
CA VAL A 286 28.11 -18.16 -14.49
C VAL A 286 28.45 -19.56 -14.00
N PHE A 287 28.06 -19.90 -12.78
CA PHE A 287 28.30 -21.23 -12.24
C PHE A 287 27.57 -22.31 -13.04
N ALA A 288 26.31 -22.10 -13.43
CA ALA A 288 25.55 -23.05 -14.23
C ALA A 288 26.14 -23.24 -15.63
N ALA A 289 26.63 -22.18 -16.28
CA ALA A 289 27.32 -22.25 -17.56
C ALA A 289 28.61 -23.07 -17.46
N VAL A 290 29.50 -22.74 -16.51
CA VAL A 290 30.78 -23.46 -16.37
C VAL A 290 30.58 -24.88 -15.86
N ARG A 291 29.63 -25.14 -14.95
CA ARG A 291 29.24 -26.51 -14.54
C ARG A 291 28.83 -27.36 -15.74
N THR A 292 28.02 -26.81 -16.63
CA THR A 292 27.52 -27.50 -17.82
C THR A 292 28.64 -27.77 -18.82
N ASN A 293 29.53 -26.79 -19.04
CA ASN A 293 30.73 -26.97 -19.88
C ASN A 293 31.75 -27.95 -19.27
N ALA A 294 31.78 -28.11 -17.95
CA ALA A 294 32.60 -29.08 -17.22
C ALA A 294 31.96 -30.49 -17.09
N GLY A 295 30.77 -30.71 -17.66
CA GLY A 295 30.09 -32.02 -17.60
C GLY A 295 29.59 -32.42 -16.20
N VAL A 296 29.47 -31.48 -15.26
CA VAL A 296 29.09 -31.78 -13.87
C VAL A 296 27.56 -31.78 -13.72
N GLU A 297 27.01 -32.87 -13.18
CA GLU A 297 25.57 -33.01 -12.92
C GLU A 297 25.04 -31.96 -11.92
N ARG A 298 23.74 -31.66 -12.00
CA ARG A 298 23.08 -30.67 -11.16
C ARG A 298 22.77 -31.25 -9.77
N ASP A 299 23.61 -30.93 -8.80
CA ASP A 299 23.35 -31.18 -7.38
C ASP A 299 22.29 -30.21 -6.83
N GLU A 300 21.14 -30.75 -6.42
CA GLU A 300 20.02 -29.98 -5.86
C GLU A 300 20.30 -29.38 -4.48
N ASN A 301 21.37 -29.81 -3.80
CA ASN A 301 21.81 -29.26 -2.53
C ASN A 301 22.84 -28.13 -2.70
N PHE A 302 23.28 -27.83 -3.93
CA PHE A 302 24.17 -26.69 -4.17
C PHE A 302 23.51 -25.36 -3.78
N ARG A 303 24.23 -24.52 -3.04
CA ARG A 303 23.80 -23.17 -2.66
C ARG A 303 24.96 -22.21 -2.86
N VAL A 304 24.80 -21.24 -3.77
CA VAL A 304 25.85 -20.25 -4.09
C VAL A 304 26.35 -19.50 -2.85
N ARG A 305 25.48 -19.21 -1.86
CA ARG A 305 25.86 -18.62 -0.57
C ARG A 305 26.95 -19.36 0.21
N TYR A 306 27.19 -20.65 -0.07
CA TYR A 306 28.27 -21.45 0.54
C TYR A 306 29.51 -21.59 -0.37
N HIS A 307 29.37 -21.24 -1.64
CA HIS A 307 30.42 -21.24 -2.67
C HIS A 307 30.63 -19.83 -3.24
N ASN A 308 30.58 -18.83 -2.36
CA ASN A 308 30.61 -17.40 -2.66
C ASN A 308 31.97 -16.85 -3.13
N THR A 309 32.98 -17.69 -3.38
CA THR A 309 34.25 -17.27 -4.00
C THR A 309 34.57 -18.17 -5.19
N LEU A 310 35.31 -17.64 -6.17
CA LEU A 310 35.64 -18.40 -7.39
C LEU A 310 36.46 -19.66 -7.09
N ARG A 311 37.30 -19.65 -6.04
CA ARG A 311 38.00 -20.86 -5.55
C ARG A 311 37.05 -21.88 -4.94
N LYS A 312 36.04 -21.46 -4.17
CA LYS A 312 35.02 -22.36 -3.60
C LYS A 312 34.11 -22.96 -4.68
N MET A 313 33.82 -22.22 -5.74
CA MET A 313 33.11 -22.72 -6.93
C MET A 313 33.97 -23.73 -7.71
N ALA A 314 35.24 -23.39 -7.98
CA ALA A 314 36.16 -24.24 -8.74
C ALA A 314 36.40 -25.59 -8.05
N ALA A 315 36.79 -25.57 -6.77
CA ALA A 315 37.06 -26.79 -6.00
C ALA A 315 35.85 -27.74 -5.91
N TYR A 316 34.62 -27.20 -6.01
CA TYR A 316 33.40 -27.98 -6.04
C TYR A 316 33.14 -28.64 -7.42
N LEU A 317 33.44 -27.95 -8.51
CA LEU A 317 33.35 -28.51 -9.87
C LEU A 317 34.47 -29.52 -10.14
N ASP A 318 35.71 -29.18 -9.77
CA ASP A 318 36.89 -30.04 -9.87
C ASP A 318 36.70 -31.36 -9.10
N GLY A 319 35.99 -31.31 -7.97
CA GLY A 319 35.59 -32.48 -7.18
C GLY A 319 34.55 -33.41 -7.84
N ARG A 320 33.99 -33.05 -9.01
CA ARG A 320 32.97 -33.85 -9.72
C ARG A 320 33.18 -34.01 -11.23
N ALA A 321 33.99 -33.20 -11.90
CA ALA A 321 34.17 -33.21 -13.37
C ALA A 321 34.88 -34.45 -13.96
N SER A 322 34.92 -35.58 -13.25
CA SER A 322 35.68 -36.79 -13.61
C SER A 322 34.84 -37.85 -14.34
N GLY A 323 33.81 -37.50 -15.13
CA GLY A 323 33.01 -38.50 -15.84
C GLY A 323 32.06 -38.05 -16.97
N SER A 324 32.20 -38.72 -18.13
CA SER A 324 31.24 -38.86 -19.26
C SER A 324 31.14 -37.78 -20.36
N THR A 325 30.44 -38.08 -21.46
CA THR A 325 30.68 -37.54 -22.83
C THR A 325 29.40 -37.33 -23.70
N PRO A 326 29.44 -36.52 -24.79
CA PRO A 326 28.24 -35.94 -25.47
C PRO A 326 27.97 -36.39 -26.94
N ALA A 327 26.82 -35.99 -27.55
CA ALA A 327 26.52 -36.19 -28.99
C ALA A 327 25.56 -35.18 -29.70
N THR A 328 25.80 -35.00 -31.01
CA THR A 328 25.29 -34.12 -32.12
C THR A 328 23.86 -34.39 -32.69
N ILE A 329 23.13 -33.64 -33.59
CA ILE A 329 23.15 -32.32 -34.33
C ILE A 329 21.82 -32.15 -35.15
N SER A 330 21.39 -30.93 -35.58
CA SER A 330 20.85 -30.53 -36.95
C SER A 330 19.73 -29.44 -37.01
N ALA A 331 19.41 -28.84 -38.19
CA ALA A 331 18.54 -27.63 -38.36
C ALA A 331 17.95 -27.31 -39.78
N ALA A 332 16.92 -26.41 -39.84
CA ALA A 332 16.46 -25.48 -40.93
C ALA A 332 15.91 -26.04 -42.28
N PRO A 333 15.31 -25.27 -43.27
CA PRO A 333 15.06 -23.79 -43.41
C PRO A 333 13.64 -23.33 -43.94
N ALA A 334 13.46 -22.05 -44.35
CA ALA A 334 12.23 -21.36 -44.89
C ALA A 334 12.48 -20.71 -46.31
N PRO A 335 11.70 -19.77 -46.98
CA PRO A 335 10.66 -18.73 -46.61
C PRO A 335 9.43 -18.65 -47.62
N ALA A 336 8.70 -17.59 -48.08
CA ALA A 336 8.56 -16.09 -47.96
C ALA A 336 7.21 -15.53 -48.58
N ALA A 337 6.94 -14.19 -48.49
CA ALA A 337 6.24 -13.28 -49.48
C ALA A 337 4.65 -13.20 -49.55
N VAL A 338 3.87 -12.19 -50.06
CA VAL A 338 4.02 -10.76 -50.56
C VAL A 338 2.65 -10.00 -50.85
N ALA A 339 2.69 -8.69 -51.28
CA ALA A 339 1.59 -7.79 -51.78
C ALA A 339 1.99 -7.08 -53.14
N PRO A 340 1.47 -5.92 -53.70
CA PRO A 340 0.58 -4.79 -53.28
C PRO A 340 -0.73 -4.64 -54.16
N PRO A 341 -1.29 -3.50 -54.71
CA PRO A 341 -0.81 -2.14 -55.14
C PRO A 341 -1.55 -0.88 -54.52
N VAL A 342 -1.99 0.14 -55.31
CA VAL A 342 -2.07 1.59 -54.88
C VAL A 342 -3.26 2.44 -55.40
N VAL A 343 -3.70 3.46 -54.60
CA VAL A 343 -4.16 4.87 -54.90
C VAL A 343 -5.31 5.33 -53.96
N ALA A 344 -5.39 6.63 -53.64
CA ALA A 344 -6.07 7.17 -52.45
C ALA A 344 -7.33 8.04 -52.70
N SER A 345 -8.14 8.19 -51.64
CA SER A 345 -9.20 9.20 -51.45
C SER A 345 -9.34 9.51 -49.95
N SER A 346 -9.70 10.75 -49.56
CA SER A 346 -9.82 11.15 -48.15
C SER A 346 -10.98 10.45 -47.43
N ASP A 347 -10.66 9.53 -46.53
CA ASP A 347 -11.61 8.66 -45.82
C ASP A 347 -12.05 9.30 -44.48
N PRO A 348 -13.35 9.36 -44.13
CA PRO A 348 -13.78 9.74 -42.77
C PRO A 348 -13.09 8.92 -41.66
N SER A 349 -12.73 7.67 -41.93
CA SER A 349 -11.91 6.82 -41.05
C SER A 349 -10.58 7.47 -40.67
N GLU A 350 -9.92 8.16 -41.58
CA GLU A 350 -8.63 8.83 -41.33
C GLU A 350 -8.78 10.02 -40.37
N SER A 351 -9.92 10.73 -40.46
CA SER A 351 -10.25 11.86 -39.57
C SER A 351 -10.58 11.37 -38.15
N VAL A 352 -11.42 10.33 -38.03
CA VAL A 352 -11.77 9.71 -36.73
C VAL A 352 -10.56 9.06 -36.08
N THR A 353 -9.69 8.41 -36.88
CA THR A 353 -8.39 7.88 -36.41
C THR A 353 -7.55 8.97 -35.78
N ARG A 354 -7.35 10.09 -36.50
CA ARG A 354 -6.53 11.21 -36.01
C ARG A 354 -7.08 11.79 -34.71
N MET A 355 -8.41 11.91 -34.61
CA MET A 355 -9.10 12.40 -33.41
C MET A 355 -8.91 11.47 -32.19
N LEU A 356 -9.10 10.16 -32.35
CA LEU A 356 -8.89 9.20 -31.25
C LEU A 356 -7.41 9.10 -30.84
N VAL A 357 -6.50 9.11 -31.82
CA VAL A 357 -5.05 9.07 -31.54
C VAL A 357 -4.62 10.32 -30.77
N THR A 358 -4.98 11.54 -31.22
CA THR A 358 -4.69 12.77 -30.46
C THR A 358 -5.32 12.75 -29.07
N ALA A 359 -6.57 12.30 -28.93
CA ALA A 359 -7.27 12.20 -27.64
C ALA A 359 -6.64 11.20 -26.67
N LEU A 360 -5.91 10.19 -27.17
CA LEU A 360 -5.08 9.29 -26.35
C LEU A 360 -3.73 9.94 -26.02
N VAL A 361 -2.98 10.45 -27.01
CA VAL A 361 -1.69 11.14 -26.81
C VAL A 361 -1.79 12.21 -25.71
N GLU A 362 -2.82 13.07 -25.76
CA GLU A 362 -3.02 14.15 -24.79
C GLU A 362 -3.39 13.67 -23.37
N ARG A 363 -3.85 12.43 -23.20
CA ARG A 363 -4.35 11.87 -21.92
C ARG A 363 -3.51 10.76 -21.32
N THR A 364 -2.76 10.02 -22.13
CA THR A 364 -1.87 8.93 -21.71
C THR A 364 -0.40 9.31 -21.81
N GLY A 365 -0.05 10.34 -22.59
CA GLY A 365 1.33 10.77 -22.81
C GLY A 365 2.14 9.89 -23.77
N TYR A 366 1.52 8.89 -24.40
CA TYR A 366 2.20 8.04 -25.39
C TYR A 366 2.58 8.86 -26.63
N PRO A 367 3.79 8.69 -27.18
CA PRO A 367 4.15 9.34 -28.44
C PRO A 367 3.35 8.69 -29.58
N GLN A 368 3.01 9.50 -30.59
CA GLN A 368 2.03 9.13 -31.62
C GLN A 368 2.44 7.89 -32.45
N ASP A 369 3.74 7.63 -32.58
CA ASP A 369 4.33 6.50 -33.30
C ASP A 369 4.25 5.17 -32.52
N MET A 370 3.97 5.18 -31.22
CA MET A 370 3.69 3.96 -30.43
C MET A 370 2.21 3.56 -30.42
N LEU A 371 1.29 4.44 -30.85
CA LEU A 371 -0.14 4.17 -30.90
C LEU A 371 -0.57 3.55 -32.23
N GLU A 372 -0.03 2.37 -32.53
CA GLU A 372 -0.45 1.59 -33.69
C GLU A 372 -1.93 1.15 -33.59
N LEU A 373 -2.61 1.07 -34.73
CA LEU A 373 -4.07 0.91 -34.75
C LEU A 373 -4.55 -0.51 -34.37
N ASP A 374 -3.69 -1.52 -34.47
CA ASP A 374 -4.06 -2.93 -34.30
C ASP A 374 -3.56 -3.56 -32.99
N LEU A 375 -2.74 -2.84 -32.20
CA LEU A 375 -2.32 -3.27 -30.87
C LEU A 375 -3.51 -3.25 -29.88
N ASP A 376 -3.50 -4.18 -28.92
CA ASP A 376 -4.42 -4.16 -27.80
C ASP A 376 -4.06 -3.01 -26.85
N LEU A 377 -5.01 -2.10 -26.66
CA LEU A 377 -4.82 -0.92 -25.82
C LEU A 377 -4.54 -1.27 -24.36
N GLU A 378 -5.07 -2.39 -23.85
CA GLU A 378 -4.89 -2.82 -22.46
C GLU A 378 -3.77 -3.87 -22.33
N ALA A 379 -3.71 -4.86 -23.24
CA ALA A 379 -2.79 -6.00 -23.13
C ALA A 379 -1.39 -5.76 -23.72
N ASP A 380 -1.29 -5.04 -24.85
CA ASP A 380 0.01 -4.75 -25.51
C ASP A 380 0.55 -3.39 -25.09
N LEU A 381 -0.34 -2.39 -24.95
CA LEU A 381 0.02 -1.00 -24.66
C LEU A 381 -0.19 -0.57 -23.20
N GLY A 382 -0.94 -1.32 -22.38
CA GLY A 382 -1.11 -1.03 -20.94
C GLY A 382 -1.92 0.23 -20.60
N ILE A 383 -2.65 0.79 -21.56
CA ILE A 383 -3.52 1.97 -21.38
C ILE A 383 -4.79 1.56 -20.64
N ASP A 384 -5.02 2.14 -19.47
CA ASP A 384 -6.15 1.75 -18.63
C ASP A 384 -7.53 1.99 -19.29
N THR A 385 -8.49 1.17 -18.89
CA THR A 385 -9.86 1.16 -19.42
C THR A 385 -10.58 2.50 -19.21
N VAL A 386 -10.19 3.34 -18.24
CA VAL A 386 -10.80 4.66 -18.01
C VAL A 386 -10.33 5.66 -19.05
N LYS A 387 -9.02 5.72 -19.35
CA LYS A 387 -8.47 6.55 -20.45
C LYS A 387 -9.05 6.16 -21.81
N GLN A 388 -9.24 4.86 -22.06
CA GLN A 388 -9.91 4.36 -23.27
C GLN A 388 -11.36 4.89 -23.38
N VAL A 389 -12.16 4.82 -22.30
CA VAL A 389 -13.53 5.38 -22.27
C VAL A 389 -13.54 6.89 -22.47
N GLU A 390 -12.64 7.63 -21.81
CA GLU A 390 -12.53 9.09 -21.94
C GLU A 390 -12.24 9.54 -23.39
N ALA A 391 -11.30 8.88 -24.08
CA ALA A 391 -10.96 9.18 -25.46
C ALA A 391 -12.11 8.82 -26.42
N PHE A 392 -12.74 7.67 -26.22
CA PHE A 392 -13.91 7.24 -26.98
C PHE A 392 -15.10 8.19 -26.82
N ALA A 393 -15.37 8.65 -25.60
CA ALA A 393 -16.44 9.60 -25.31
C ALA A 393 -16.20 10.95 -26.00
N LEU A 394 -14.97 11.48 -25.97
CA LEU A 394 -14.62 12.72 -26.66
C LEU A 394 -14.84 12.62 -28.18
N ALA A 395 -14.40 11.52 -28.80
CA ALA A 395 -14.62 11.29 -30.22
C ALA A 395 -16.12 11.10 -30.56
N ARG A 396 -16.87 10.33 -29.75
CA ARG A 396 -18.32 10.13 -29.91
C ARG A 396 -19.09 11.46 -29.86
N THR A 397 -18.79 12.33 -28.90
CA THR A 397 -19.42 13.64 -28.75
C THR A 397 -19.06 14.57 -29.91
N THR A 398 -17.79 14.62 -30.33
CA THR A 398 -17.33 15.47 -31.44
C THR A 398 -17.94 15.05 -32.80
N LEU A 399 -18.35 13.79 -32.93
CA LEU A 399 -19.01 13.24 -34.12
C LEU A 399 -20.55 13.24 -34.03
N GLY A 400 -21.15 13.70 -32.92
CA GLY A 400 -22.60 13.75 -32.74
C GLY A 400 -23.29 12.38 -32.63
N ILE A 401 -22.57 11.33 -32.22
CA ILE A 401 -23.06 9.95 -32.19
C ILE A 401 -23.83 9.66 -30.89
N ALA A 402 -25.07 9.16 -31.00
CA ALA A 402 -25.89 8.76 -29.86
C ALA A 402 -25.24 7.65 -29.00
N ARG A 403 -25.65 7.50 -27.74
CA ARG A 403 -25.11 6.48 -26.83
C ARG A 403 -25.78 5.14 -27.08
N ASP A 404 -24.99 4.09 -27.27
CA ASP A 404 -25.44 2.70 -27.42
C ASP A 404 -25.32 1.99 -26.07
N GLU A 405 -26.44 1.51 -25.53
CA GLU A 405 -26.51 0.82 -24.24
C GLU A 405 -25.90 -0.60 -24.27
N ASN A 406 -25.75 -1.19 -25.45
CA ASN A 406 -25.18 -2.53 -25.62
C ASN A 406 -23.66 -2.50 -25.89
N PHE A 407 -23.06 -1.31 -25.99
CA PHE A 407 -21.63 -1.14 -26.27
C PHE A 407 -20.75 -1.66 -25.13
N ARG A 408 -19.76 -2.50 -25.46
CA ARG A 408 -18.81 -3.11 -24.51
C ARG A 408 -17.39 -2.86 -24.97
N LEU A 409 -16.66 -2.02 -24.24
CA LEU A 409 -15.33 -1.53 -24.67
C LEU A 409 -14.33 -2.65 -24.96
N ARG A 410 -14.32 -3.74 -24.17
CA ARG A 410 -13.41 -4.89 -24.36
C ARG A 410 -13.51 -5.51 -25.76
N ASP A 411 -14.70 -5.46 -26.38
CA ASP A 411 -14.95 -6.08 -27.68
C ASP A 411 -14.40 -5.17 -28.82
N TYR A 412 -13.96 -3.95 -28.46
CA TYR A 412 -13.32 -2.91 -29.29
C TYR A 412 -11.92 -2.51 -28.76
N ASN A 413 -11.19 -3.45 -28.13
CA ASN A 413 -9.86 -3.29 -27.52
C ASN A 413 -8.71 -2.72 -28.38
N THR A 414 -8.91 -2.33 -29.65
CA THR A 414 -7.87 -1.72 -30.50
C THR A 414 -8.38 -0.44 -31.16
N LEU A 415 -7.47 0.50 -31.43
CA LEU A 415 -7.79 1.77 -32.07
C LEU A 415 -8.55 1.60 -33.39
N ARG A 416 -8.17 0.62 -34.24
CA ARG A 416 -8.86 0.30 -35.50
C ARG A 416 -10.31 -0.13 -35.25
N LYS A 417 -10.58 -0.89 -34.20
CA LYS A 417 -11.95 -1.32 -33.83
C LYS A 417 -12.79 -0.12 -33.35
N MET A 418 -12.22 0.74 -32.51
CA MET A 418 -12.88 1.97 -32.03
C MET A 418 -13.21 2.93 -33.18
N VAL A 419 -12.26 3.16 -34.09
CA VAL A 419 -12.48 3.95 -35.32
C VAL A 419 -13.57 3.32 -36.18
N ALA A 420 -13.48 2.03 -36.48
CA ALA A 420 -14.46 1.34 -37.32
C ALA A 420 -15.89 1.39 -36.75
N TYR A 421 -16.04 1.36 -35.42
CA TYR A 421 -17.32 1.57 -34.76
C TYR A 421 -17.84 3.01 -34.93
N LEU A 422 -17.02 4.02 -34.62
CA LEU A 422 -17.45 5.43 -34.70
C LEU A 422 -17.75 5.85 -36.14
N VAL A 423 -16.94 5.44 -37.11
CA VAL A 423 -17.17 5.71 -38.54
C VAL A 423 -18.47 5.06 -39.03
N LYS A 424 -18.77 3.84 -38.57
CA LYS A 424 -20.03 3.13 -38.88
C LYS A 424 -21.27 3.80 -38.27
N GLN A 425 -21.13 4.52 -37.16
CA GLN A 425 -22.19 5.32 -36.54
C GLN A 425 -22.31 6.73 -37.18
N ALA A 426 -21.22 7.28 -37.74
CA ALA A 426 -21.13 8.67 -38.18
C ALA A 426 -21.75 9.00 -39.56
N ALA A 427 -22.24 8.02 -40.32
CA ALA A 427 -22.81 8.27 -41.65
C ALA A 427 -23.92 7.28 -42.05
N PRO A 428 -24.96 7.71 -42.83
CA PRO A 428 -25.16 9.04 -43.40
C PRO A 428 -26.46 9.76 -42.96
N LEU A 429 -26.36 11.04 -42.59
CA LEU A 429 -27.50 11.98 -42.64
C LEU A 429 -27.07 13.34 -43.20
N ALA A 430 -27.82 13.80 -44.21
CA ALA A 430 -27.67 15.09 -44.88
C ALA A 430 -28.92 15.39 -45.74
N PRO A 431 -29.25 16.65 -46.08
CA PRO A 431 -28.91 17.90 -45.40
C PRO A 431 -30.11 18.86 -45.20
N ALA A 432 -29.82 20.01 -44.59
CA ALA A 432 -30.51 21.31 -44.74
C ALA A 432 -31.93 21.51 -44.18
N SER A 433 -32.02 22.44 -43.22
CA SER A 433 -32.68 23.73 -43.47
C SER A 433 -32.05 24.85 -42.63
N THR A 434 -32.24 26.10 -43.04
CA THR A 434 -31.59 27.30 -42.52
C THR A 434 -32.45 28.08 -41.51
N VAL A 435 -31.79 28.90 -40.68
CA VAL A 435 -32.13 30.32 -40.42
C VAL A 435 -30.95 30.97 -39.67
N THR A 436 -30.72 32.27 -39.86
CA THR A 436 -29.59 33.05 -39.29
C THR A 436 -30.07 34.08 -38.24
N PRO A 437 -29.21 34.94 -37.64
CA PRO A 437 -29.25 35.23 -36.19
C PRO A 437 -30.30 36.30 -35.79
N PRO A 438 -30.46 36.54 -34.47
CA PRO A 438 -29.85 37.77 -33.95
C PRO A 438 -29.24 37.67 -32.54
N ALA A 439 -28.48 38.71 -32.19
CA ALA A 439 -28.17 39.15 -30.83
C ALA A 439 -28.28 40.70 -30.81
N PRO A 440 -28.22 41.41 -29.66
CA PRO A 440 -28.27 40.97 -28.26
C PRO A 440 -29.37 41.67 -27.43
N THR A 441 -29.63 41.27 -26.17
CA THR A 441 -30.10 42.22 -25.12
C THR A 441 -29.96 41.72 -23.68
N VAL A 442 -29.37 42.58 -22.82
CA VAL A 442 -29.70 42.91 -21.41
C VAL A 442 -30.14 41.79 -20.44
N ALA A 443 -29.38 41.64 -19.35
CA ALA A 443 -29.77 40.89 -18.15
C ALA A 443 -30.56 41.74 -17.15
N PRO A 444 -31.48 41.13 -16.38
CA PRO A 444 -31.85 41.57 -15.03
C PRO A 444 -31.41 40.55 -13.96
N THR A 445 -31.00 41.03 -12.79
CA THR A 445 -30.65 40.19 -11.64
C THR A 445 -31.91 39.65 -10.94
N GLY A 446 -32.02 38.33 -10.89
CA GLY A 446 -33.06 37.61 -10.14
C GLY A 446 -32.83 36.10 -10.14
N LEU A 447 -33.39 35.39 -9.16
CA LEU A 447 -33.34 33.92 -9.08
C LEU A 447 -34.30 33.32 -10.13
N THR A 448 -33.81 33.11 -11.34
CA THR A 448 -34.59 32.49 -12.43
C THR A 448 -34.62 30.96 -12.30
N PRO A 449 -35.66 30.28 -12.81
CA PRO A 449 -35.67 28.82 -12.93
C PRO A 449 -34.45 28.29 -13.70
N GLU A 450 -33.93 29.06 -14.65
CA GLU A 450 -32.74 28.75 -15.43
C GLU A 450 -31.45 28.73 -14.61
N ALA A 451 -31.29 29.65 -13.65
CA ALA A 451 -30.17 29.64 -12.71
C ALA A 451 -30.23 28.42 -11.79
N VAL A 452 -31.42 28.10 -11.25
CA VAL A 452 -31.64 26.91 -10.41
C VAL A 452 -31.39 25.62 -11.21
N ARG A 453 -31.85 25.56 -12.47
CA ARG A 453 -31.60 24.45 -13.40
C ARG A 453 -30.10 24.24 -13.60
N LYS A 454 -29.34 25.31 -13.87
CA LYS A 454 -27.89 25.21 -14.07
C LYS A 454 -27.15 24.74 -12.81
N GLN A 455 -27.57 25.16 -11.61
CA GLN A 455 -27.01 24.64 -10.37
C GLN A 455 -27.31 23.15 -10.15
N LEU A 456 -28.54 22.71 -10.42
CA LEU A 456 -28.94 21.30 -10.29
C LEU A 456 -28.20 20.40 -11.28
N VAL A 457 -28.07 20.84 -12.52
CA VAL A 457 -27.29 20.16 -13.57
C VAL A 457 -25.81 20.09 -13.18
N SER A 458 -25.18 21.19 -12.77
CA SER A 458 -23.78 21.18 -12.33
C SER A 458 -23.52 20.23 -11.15
N ALA A 459 -24.43 20.17 -10.18
CA ALA A 459 -24.31 19.26 -9.02
C ALA A 459 -24.51 17.79 -9.40
N LEU A 460 -25.28 17.50 -10.45
CA LEU A 460 -25.43 16.15 -11.01
C LEU A 460 -24.21 15.77 -11.86
N VAL A 461 -23.68 16.66 -12.72
CA VAL A 461 -22.43 16.43 -13.48
C VAL A 461 -21.31 16.02 -12.54
N GLU A 462 -21.08 16.80 -11.47
CA GLU A 462 -20.02 16.57 -10.48
C GLU A 462 -20.15 15.23 -9.74
N ARG A 463 -21.37 14.80 -9.37
CA ARG A 463 -21.59 13.58 -8.59
C ARG A 463 -21.77 12.30 -9.42
N THR A 464 -22.24 12.43 -10.67
CA THR A 464 -22.60 11.30 -11.53
C THR A 464 -21.58 11.02 -12.62
N GLY A 465 -20.84 12.02 -13.07
CA GLY A 465 -19.98 11.93 -14.26
C GLY A 465 -20.74 12.03 -15.60
N TYR A 466 -22.05 12.27 -15.60
CA TYR A 466 -22.77 12.63 -16.82
C TYR A 466 -22.31 14.02 -17.31
N PRO A 467 -22.03 14.20 -18.62
CA PRO A 467 -21.75 15.51 -19.17
C PRO A 467 -23.03 16.37 -19.27
N GLU A 468 -22.88 17.71 -19.26
CA GLU A 468 -23.98 18.69 -19.20
C GLU A 468 -24.99 18.56 -20.37
N ASP A 469 -24.55 18.04 -21.53
CA ASP A 469 -25.37 17.81 -22.72
C ASP A 469 -26.28 16.57 -22.63
N MET A 470 -26.05 15.66 -21.68
CA MET A 470 -26.90 14.47 -21.46
C MET A 470 -27.98 14.67 -20.39
N LEU A 471 -28.04 15.84 -19.74
CA LEU A 471 -28.96 16.12 -18.63
C LEU A 471 -30.12 17.02 -19.09
N GLU A 472 -30.96 16.51 -20.00
CA GLU A 472 -32.11 17.24 -20.53
C GLU A 472 -33.20 17.48 -19.46
N PRO A 473 -33.95 18.61 -19.51
CA PRO A 473 -34.81 19.03 -18.40
C PRO A 473 -35.96 18.07 -18.03
N ASP A 474 -36.50 17.37 -19.02
CA ASP A 474 -37.76 16.64 -18.90
C ASP A 474 -37.60 15.11 -18.86
N LEU A 475 -36.38 14.59 -18.94
CA LEU A 475 -36.05 13.16 -18.78
C LEU A 475 -36.21 12.69 -17.33
N ASP A 476 -36.59 11.43 -17.15
CA ASP A 476 -36.57 10.75 -15.85
C ASP A 476 -35.13 10.40 -15.45
N LEU A 477 -34.69 10.97 -14.32
CA LEU A 477 -33.33 10.79 -13.82
C LEU A 477 -33.03 9.33 -13.46
N GLU A 478 -34.03 8.56 -13.01
CA GLU A 478 -33.87 7.15 -12.63
C GLU A 478 -34.16 6.22 -13.81
N ALA A 479 -35.25 6.46 -14.56
CA ALA A 479 -35.72 5.54 -15.60
C ALA A 479 -35.07 5.75 -16.98
N ASP A 480 -34.78 6.99 -17.39
CA ASP A 480 -34.18 7.29 -18.70
C ASP A 480 -32.66 7.48 -18.62
N LEU A 481 -32.14 7.92 -17.47
CA LEU A 481 -30.72 8.24 -17.27
C LEU A 481 -29.99 7.32 -16.27
N GLY A 482 -30.70 6.44 -15.56
CA GLY A 482 -30.10 5.47 -14.64
C GLY A 482 -29.30 6.11 -13.48
N ILE A 483 -29.56 7.37 -13.16
CA ILE A 483 -28.93 8.07 -12.04
C ILE A 483 -29.58 7.58 -10.76
N ASP A 484 -28.78 6.94 -9.90
CA ASP A 484 -29.29 6.35 -8.67
C ASP A 484 -29.99 7.38 -7.76
N THR A 485 -31.02 6.90 -7.05
CA THR A 485 -31.88 7.72 -6.18
C THR A 485 -31.09 8.44 -5.08
N VAL A 486 -29.91 7.93 -4.68
CA VAL A 486 -29.05 8.56 -3.67
C VAL A 486 -28.39 9.81 -4.23
N LYS A 487 -27.75 9.73 -5.40
CA LYS A 487 -27.13 10.89 -6.07
C LYS A 487 -28.14 11.97 -6.46
N GLN A 488 -29.37 11.58 -6.81
CA GLN A 488 -30.46 12.52 -7.01
C GLN A 488 -30.81 13.30 -5.72
N VAL A 489 -30.99 12.59 -4.58
CA VAL A 489 -31.21 13.23 -3.27
C VAL A 489 -30.04 14.13 -2.88
N GLU A 490 -28.80 13.70 -3.11
CA GLU A 490 -27.60 14.46 -2.78
C GLU A 490 -27.47 15.77 -3.57
N ALA A 491 -27.59 15.72 -4.90
CA ALA A 491 -27.50 16.92 -5.73
C ALA A 491 -28.65 17.90 -5.42
N PHE A 492 -29.86 17.37 -5.21
CA PHE A 492 -31.02 18.16 -4.79
C PHE A 492 -30.80 18.80 -3.42
N ALA A 493 -30.28 18.07 -2.44
CA ALA A 493 -30.01 18.58 -1.10
C ALA A 493 -28.95 19.69 -1.11
N LEU A 494 -27.89 19.55 -1.91
CA LEU A 494 -26.84 20.56 -2.07
C LEU A 494 -27.41 21.88 -2.61
N VAL A 495 -28.20 21.82 -3.70
CA VAL A 495 -28.82 23.02 -4.28
C VAL A 495 -29.92 23.58 -3.37
N ARG A 496 -30.70 22.74 -2.68
CA ARG A 496 -31.69 23.18 -1.69
C ARG A 496 -31.04 23.99 -0.55
N VAL A 497 -29.90 23.54 -0.04
CA VAL A 497 -29.12 24.26 0.98
C VAL A 497 -28.54 25.56 0.42
N HIS A 498 -27.98 25.55 -0.80
CA HIS A 498 -27.45 26.75 -1.45
C HIS A 498 -28.53 27.82 -1.72
N LEU A 499 -29.78 27.41 -1.96
CA LEU A 499 -30.94 28.29 -2.15
C LEU A 499 -31.66 28.67 -0.84
N GLY A 500 -31.19 28.21 0.32
CA GLY A 500 -31.82 28.50 1.62
C GLY A 500 -33.21 27.90 1.81
N VAL A 501 -33.57 26.86 1.05
CA VAL A 501 -34.91 26.24 1.12
C VAL A 501 -34.96 25.21 2.26
N GLU A 502 -35.94 25.38 3.16
CA GLU A 502 -36.14 24.46 4.29
C GLU A 502 -36.44 23.02 3.85
N LYS A 503 -36.10 22.05 4.71
CA LYS A 503 -36.36 20.63 4.49
C LYS A 503 -37.86 20.34 4.70
N ASP A 504 -38.58 20.07 3.62
CA ASP A 504 -39.93 19.51 3.71
C ASP A 504 -39.88 18.01 4.03
N GLU A 505 -40.58 17.59 5.07
CA GLU A 505 -40.66 16.19 5.51
C GLU A 505 -41.65 15.36 4.69
N ASN A 506 -42.50 16.01 3.89
CA ASN A 506 -43.43 15.37 2.96
C ASN A 506 -42.87 15.24 1.54
N PHE A 507 -41.68 15.78 1.26
CA PHE A 507 -41.06 15.69 -0.07
C PHE A 507 -40.74 14.24 -0.45
N ARG A 508 -41.13 13.85 -1.67
CA ARG A 508 -40.92 12.51 -2.22
C ARG A 508 -40.25 12.63 -3.58
N LEU A 509 -38.99 12.22 -3.68
CA LEU A 509 -38.20 12.39 -4.90
C LEU A 509 -38.84 11.73 -6.13
N ARG A 510 -39.46 10.55 -5.99
CA ARG A 510 -40.19 9.86 -7.07
C ARG A 510 -41.29 10.73 -7.72
N ASP A 511 -41.91 11.63 -6.96
CA ASP A 511 -42.98 12.51 -7.42
C ASP A 511 -42.38 13.75 -8.17
N HIS A 512 -41.05 13.92 -8.08
CA HIS A 512 -40.20 14.96 -8.71
C HIS A 512 -39.02 14.35 -9.48
N ASN A 513 -39.24 13.27 -10.21
CA ASN A 513 -38.25 12.47 -10.94
C ASN A 513 -37.53 13.14 -12.15
N THR A 514 -37.79 14.41 -12.47
CA THR A 514 -37.15 15.13 -13.60
C THR A 514 -36.57 16.46 -13.13
N LEU A 515 -35.53 16.96 -13.82
CA LEU A 515 -34.91 18.25 -13.49
C LEU A 515 -35.94 19.38 -13.47
N HIS A 516 -36.87 19.39 -14.43
CA HIS A 516 -37.97 20.36 -14.50
C HIS A 516 -38.82 20.32 -13.22
N LYS A 517 -39.25 19.13 -12.77
CA LYS A 517 -40.06 18.98 -11.54
C LYS A 517 -39.31 19.40 -10.28
N MET A 518 -37.99 19.18 -10.24
CA MET A 518 -37.12 19.58 -9.13
C MET A 518 -36.91 21.10 -9.10
N VAL A 519 -36.65 21.71 -10.26
CA VAL A 519 -36.53 23.17 -10.43
C VAL A 519 -37.84 23.88 -10.09
N THR A 520 -38.98 23.41 -10.61
CA THR A 520 -40.31 23.97 -10.31
C THR A 520 -40.63 23.87 -8.82
N TYR A 521 -40.27 22.77 -8.14
CA TYR A 521 -40.44 22.64 -6.70
C TYR A 521 -39.58 23.66 -5.92
N LEU A 522 -38.30 23.79 -6.25
CA LEU A 522 -37.39 24.72 -5.56
C LEU A 522 -37.79 26.19 -5.77
N VAL A 523 -38.14 26.58 -7.00
CA VAL A 523 -38.64 27.94 -7.32
C VAL A 523 -40.00 28.22 -6.66
N GLY A 524 -40.86 27.20 -6.55
CA GLY A 524 -42.13 27.28 -5.81
C GLY A 524 -41.96 27.48 -4.30
N ARG A 525 -40.77 27.18 -3.74
CA ARG A 525 -40.44 27.42 -2.32
C ARG A 525 -39.73 28.75 -2.07
N THR A 526 -38.91 29.24 -3.00
CA THR A 526 -38.23 30.55 -2.85
C THR A 526 -39.12 31.76 -3.12
N SER A 527 -40.32 31.57 -3.69
CA SER A 527 -41.24 32.64 -4.09
C SER A 527 -42.31 33.02 -3.04
N VAL A 528 -42.37 32.33 -1.89
CA VAL A 528 -43.32 32.65 -0.81
C VAL A 528 -42.69 33.67 0.16
N GLY A 529 -42.80 34.96 -0.18
CA GLY A 529 -42.25 36.07 0.60
C GLY A 529 -43.27 37.15 0.97
N ALA A 530 -43.17 37.64 2.21
CA ALA A 530 -43.82 38.85 2.76
C ALA A 530 -45.38 38.86 2.85
N ALA A 531 -45.90 38.36 3.97
CA ALA A 531 -47.13 38.91 4.56
C ALA A 531 -46.77 40.03 5.56
N ARG A 532 -47.54 41.12 5.61
CA ARG A 532 -47.37 42.19 6.61
C ARG A 532 -48.08 41.82 7.92
N PRO A 533 -47.53 42.15 9.11
CA PRO A 533 -48.30 42.10 10.35
C PRO A 533 -49.45 43.13 10.31
N ALA A 534 -50.61 42.74 10.81
CA ALA A 534 -51.79 43.61 10.84
C ALA A 534 -51.79 44.50 12.10
N GLU A 535 -51.67 45.82 11.91
CA GLU A 535 -51.76 46.78 13.01
C GLU A 535 -53.16 46.76 13.67
N GLY A 536 -53.18 46.74 15.01
CA GLY A 536 -54.41 46.87 15.79
C GLY A 536 -55.31 45.64 15.81
N ALA A 537 -54.75 44.42 15.87
CA ALA A 537 -55.52 43.22 16.25
C ALA A 537 -56.06 43.34 17.69
N SER A 538 -57.30 42.88 17.91
CA SER A 538 -57.93 42.75 19.24
C SER A 538 -58.56 41.36 19.37
N GLU A 539 -58.77 40.89 20.60
CA GLU A 539 -59.42 39.60 20.84
C GLU A 539 -60.78 39.49 20.12
N GLU A 540 -61.55 40.59 20.09
CA GLU A 540 -62.84 40.69 19.39
C GLU A 540 -62.72 40.55 17.86
N LYS A 541 -61.65 41.07 17.25
CA LYS A 541 -61.38 40.88 15.81
C LYS A 541 -61.01 39.44 15.49
N ILE A 542 -60.24 38.79 16.36
CA ILE A 542 -59.87 37.38 16.23
C ILE A 542 -61.10 36.50 16.42
N LEU A 543 -61.96 36.84 17.39
CA LEU A 543 -63.23 36.18 17.64
C LEU A 543 -64.17 36.28 16.43
N ALA A 544 -64.34 37.47 15.85
CA ALA A 544 -65.13 37.66 14.64
C ALA A 544 -64.57 36.90 13.43
N PHE A 545 -63.24 36.87 13.25
CA PHE A 545 -62.60 36.08 12.20
C PHE A 545 -62.86 34.57 12.39
N LEU A 546 -62.71 34.05 13.61
CA LEU A 546 -63.02 32.66 13.93
C LEU A 546 -64.51 32.34 13.68
N SER A 547 -65.43 33.19 14.15
CA SER A 547 -66.87 33.04 13.88
C SER A 547 -67.19 32.92 12.39
N ASN A 548 -66.57 33.77 11.55
CA ASN A 548 -66.73 33.70 10.09
C ASN A 548 -66.11 32.41 9.50
N ALA A 549 -64.91 32.02 9.93
CA ALA A 549 -64.24 30.81 9.44
C ALA A 549 -65.03 29.53 9.81
N PHE A 550 -65.60 29.47 11.02
CA PHE A 550 -66.50 28.39 11.41
C PHE A 550 -67.83 28.44 10.67
N GLN A 551 -68.41 29.62 10.41
CA GLN A 551 -69.61 29.75 9.58
C GLN A 551 -69.38 29.23 8.16
N GLU A 552 -68.27 29.60 7.52
CA GLU A 552 -67.91 29.16 6.17
C GLU A 552 -67.68 27.63 6.11
N LYS A 553 -67.07 27.05 7.15
CA LYS A 553 -66.78 25.61 7.23
C LYS A 553 -67.99 24.74 7.59
N THR A 554 -68.90 25.22 8.44
CA THR A 554 -70.00 24.43 9.01
C THR A 554 -71.39 24.75 8.45
N GLY A 555 -71.55 25.94 7.84
CA GLY A 555 -72.85 26.48 7.44
C GLY A 555 -73.71 27.00 8.59
N TYR A 556 -73.26 26.93 9.85
CA TYR A 556 -74.00 27.48 10.99
C TYR A 556 -74.10 29.01 10.93
N ASN A 557 -75.23 29.54 11.39
CA ASN A 557 -75.46 30.98 11.46
C ASN A 557 -74.78 31.59 12.69
N ILE A 558 -74.38 32.87 12.64
CA ILE A 558 -73.57 33.51 13.70
C ILE A 558 -74.30 33.51 15.07
N GLU A 559 -75.63 33.57 15.08
CA GLU A 559 -76.46 33.47 16.29
C GLU A 559 -76.39 32.09 16.97
N VAL A 560 -76.03 31.04 16.23
CA VAL A 560 -75.82 29.66 16.72
C VAL A 560 -74.35 29.45 17.10
N LEU A 561 -73.41 30.04 16.34
CA LEU A 561 -71.97 30.13 16.66
C LEU A 561 -71.68 31.17 17.78
N GLY A 562 -72.50 31.17 18.83
CA GLY A 562 -72.30 32.01 20.00
C GLY A 562 -70.93 31.75 20.66
N PRO A 563 -70.21 32.79 21.09
CA PRO A 563 -68.77 32.70 21.33
C PRO A 563 -68.36 31.82 22.53
N ASP A 564 -69.31 31.46 23.39
CA ASP A 564 -69.11 30.73 24.64
C ASP A 564 -69.69 29.29 24.60
N PHE A 565 -70.31 28.85 23.50
CA PHE A 565 -70.77 27.46 23.33
C PHE A 565 -69.62 26.50 23.07
N ASP A 566 -69.75 25.26 23.54
CA ASP A 566 -68.81 24.17 23.28
C ASP A 566 -68.89 23.70 21.82
N LEU A 567 -67.78 23.81 21.10
CA LEU A 567 -67.67 23.47 19.69
C LEU A 567 -67.89 21.96 19.45
N GLU A 568 -67.43 21.07 20.33
CA GLU A 568 -67.56 19.61 20.19
C GLU A 568 -68.86 19.10 20.85
N VAL A 569 -69.28 19.69 21.98
CA VAL A 569 -70.42 19.20 22.80
C VAL A 569 -71.76 19.88 22.50
N ASP A 570 -71.81 21.21 22.39
CA ASP A 570 -73.06 21.95 22.16
C ASP A 570 -73.38 22.07 20.66
N LEU A 571 -72.34 22.19 19.82
CA LEU A 571 -72.46 22.49 18.38
C LEU A 571 -72.08 21.32 17.46
N GLY A 572 -71.49 20.25 17.98
CA GLY A 572 -71.16 19.03 17.23
C GLY A 572 -70.13 19.21 16.10
N ILE A 573 -69.31 20.26 16.16
CA ILE A 573 -68.25 20.57 15.20
C ILE A 573 -67.05 19.68 15.50
N ASP A 574 -66.61 18.91 14.52
CA ASP A 574 -65.53 17.94 14.70
C ASP A 574 -64.16 18.61 14.93
N THR A 575 -63.24 17.87 15.56
CA THR A 575 -61.92 18.38 15.92
C THR A 575 -61.05 18.76 14.71
N ILE A 576 -61.26 18.19 13.51
CA ILE A 576 -60.49 18.55 12.30
C ILE A 576 -60.94 19.92 11.81
N THR A 577 -62.26 20.15 11.69
CA THR A 577 -62.83 21.47 11.35
C THR A 577 -62.37 22.54 12.34
N GLN A 578 -62.31 22.22 13.64
CA GLN A 578 -61.77 23.12 14.67
C GLN A 578 -60.28 23.43 14.48
N ILE A 579 -59.45 22.43 14.15
CA ILE A 579 -58.02 22.62 13.85
C ILE A 579 -57.82 23.50 12.60
N GLU A 580 -58.60 23.30 11.54
CA GLU A 580 -58.49 24.09 10.30
C GLU A 580 -58.85 25.56 10.52
N ALA A 581 -60.00 25.86 11.13
CA ALA A 581 -60.42 27.24 11.40
C ALA A 581 -59.42 27.95 12.35
N PHE A 582 -58.88 27.23 13.34
CA PHE A 582 -57.82 27.75 14.20
C PHE A 582 -56.50 28.01 13.44
N ALA A 583 -56.10 27.11 12.54
CA ALA A 583 -54.89 27.29 11.73
C ALA A 583 -55.02 28.48 10.77
N MET A 584 -56.21 28.70 10.18
CA MET A 584 -56.51 29.88 9.36
C MET A 584 -56.40 31.17 10.17
N ALA A 585 -57.00 31.23 11.37
CA ALA A 585 -56.89 32.39 12.25
C ALA A 585 -55.44 32.63 12.70
N ARG A 586 -54.72 31.57 13.09
CA ARG A 586 -53.30 31.64 13.48
C ARG A 586 -52.44 32.24 12.37
N ALA A 587 -52.65 31.82 11.12
CA ALA A 587 -51.95 32.38 9.96
C ALA A 587 -52.36 33.83 9.67
N ALA A 588 -53.65 34.16 9.70
CA ALA A 588 -54.17 35.50 9.43
C ALA A 588 -53.69 36.57 10.43
N PHE A 589 -53.45 36.19 11.69
CA PHE A 589 -52.95 37.09 12.74
C PHE A 589 -51.44 36.92 13.05
N GLY A 590 -50.70 36.11 12.27
CA GLY A 590 -49.25 35.98 12.39
C GLY A 590 -48.76 35.32 13.69
N VAL A 591 -49.58 34.48 14.32
CA VAL A 591 -49.26 33.83 15.61
C VAL A 591 -48.34 32.61 15.40
N PRO A 592 -47.27 32.42 16.20
CA PRO A 592 -46.38 31.26 16.09
C PRO A 592 -47.08 29.90 16.30
N ARG A 593 -46.45 28.82 15.82
CA ARG A 593 -46.91 27.45 16.08
C ARG A 593 -46.44 27.00 17.46
N ASP A 594 -47.40 26.70 18.34
CA ASP A 594 -47.19 25.98 19.60
C ASP A 594 -47.49 24.48 19.38
N GLU A 595 -46.59 23.60 19.84
CA GLU A 595 -46.74 22.14 19.77
C GLU A 595 -47.42 21.54 21.01
N GLY A 596 -47.45 22.28 22.12
CA GLY A 596 -48.18 21.95 23.34
C GLY A 596 -49.69 22.21 23.22
N PHE A 597 -50.11 23.11 22.32
CA PHE A 597 -51.52 23.48 22.13
C PHE A 597 -52.43 22.28 21.83
N ARG A 598 -53.60 22.22 22.48
CA ARG A 598 -54.64 21.22 22.26
C ARG A 598 -55.99 21.91 22.11
N VAL A 599 -56.65 21.71 20.97
CA VAL A 599 -57.95 22.32 20.64
C VAL A 599 -59.02 22.04 21.70
N ARG A 600 -59.04 20.83 22.28
CA ARG A 600 -60.01 20.44 23.32
C ARG A 600 -59.94 21.26 24.60
N ASP A 601 -58.77 21.76 24.97
CA ASP A 601 -58.63 22.64 26.14
C ASP A 601 -59.20 24.05 25.86
N HIS A 602 -59.40 24.37 24.58
CA HIS A 602 -59.92 25.62 24.03
C HIS A 602 -61.25 25.43 23.28
N ASN A 603 -62.10 24.52 23.76
CA ASN A 603 -63.40 24.11 23.20
C ASN A 603 -64.47 25.20 22.88
N THR A 604 -64.17 26.51 22.89
CA THR A 604 -65.13 27.59 22.57
C THR A 604 -64.44 28.65 21.72
N LEU A 605 -65.19 29.38 20.88
CA LEU A 605 -64.61 30.45 20.03
C LEU A 605 -63.87 31.50 20.85
N ARG A 606 -64.40 31.89 22.03
CA ARG A 606 -63.74 32.83 22.95
C ARG A 606 -62.42 32.26 23.49
N LYS A 607 -62.36 30.98 23.88
CA LYS A 607 -61.10 30.35 24.34
C LYS A 607 -60.04 30.25 23.24
N LEU A 608 -60.44 30.08 21.98
CA LEU A 608 -59.53 30.11 20.82
C LEU A 608 -59.03 31.54 20.55
N ALA A 609 -59.94 32.53 20.53
CA ALA A 609 -59.60 33.94 20.32
C ALA A 609 -58.68 34.47 21.44
N ALA A 610 -59.03 34.25 22.70
CA ALA A 610 -58.24 34.65 23.88
C ALA A 610 -56.90 33.91 23.99
N TYR A 611 -56.73 32.76 23.33
CA TYR A 611 -55.43 32.10 23.20
C TYR A 611 -54.58 32.79 22.14
N LEU A 612 -55.10 32.94 20.92
CA LEU A 612 -54.38 33.60 19.83
C LEU A 612 -54.00 35.05 20.18
N PHE A 613 -54.89 35.79 20.86
CA PHE A 613 -54.62 37.16 21.32
C PHE A 613 -53.46 37.23 22.33
N ARG A 614 -53.35 36.26 23.25
CA ARG A 614 -52.25 36.18 24.22
C ARG A 614 -50.90 35.77 23.59
N GLN A 615 -50.92 35.16 22.41
CA GLN A 615 -49.72 34.77 21.66
C GLN A 615 -49.30 35.83 20.62
N LEU A 616 -49.95 37.00 20.58
CA LEU A 616 -49.48 38.15 19.81
C LEU A 616 -48.31 38.86 20.52
N PRO A 617 -47.25 39.26 19.80
CA PRO A 617 -46.12 39.95 20.41
C PRO A 617 -46.51 41.34 20.94
N SER A 618 -46.22 41.58 22.22
CA SER A 618 -46.39 42.90 22.83
C SER A 618 -45.40 43.91 22.27
N ALA A 619 -45.87 45.09 21.87
CA ALA A 619 -45.06 46.17 21.29
C ALA A 619 -44.07 46.86 22.26
N ALA A 620 -43.83 46.27 23.45
CA ALA A 620 -42.99 46.82 24.51
C ALA A 620 -41.57 46.22 24.59
N GLU A 621 -41.33 45.01 24.07
CA GLU A 621 -39.97 44.40 24.03
C GLU A 621 -39.25 44.65 22.70
N ALA A 622 -39.20 45.92 22.28
CA ALA A 622 -38.59 46.36 21.02
C ALA A 622 -37.14 46.88 21.19
N ALA A 623 -36.31 46.15 21.93
CA ALA A 623 -34.86 46.32 21.95
C ALA A 623 -34.21 44.96 21.65
N PRO A 624 -33.43 44.80 20.56
CA PRO A 624 -32.84 43.52 20.23
C PRO A 624 -31.77 43.16 21.27
N ARG A 625 -32.03 42.11 22.05
CA ARG A 625 -30.99 41.49 22.91
C ARG A 625 -29.86 40.97 22.01
N PRO A 626 -28.58 41.09 22.42
CA PRO A 626 -27.48 40.62 21.60
C PRO A 626 -27.59 39.09 21.43
N ALA A 627 -27.63 38.61 20.19
CA ALA A 627 -27.65 37.18 19.92
C ALA A 627 -26.28 36.56 20.24
N VAL A 628 -26.27 35.42 20.94
CA VAL A 628 -25.03 34.68 21.27
C VAL A 628 -24.30 34.33 19.96
N PRO A 629 -23.01 34.68 19.79
CA PRO A 629 -22.30 34.45 18.53
C PRO A 629 -22.19 32.97 18.18
N ASP A 630 -22.65 32.59 16.97
CA ASP A 630 -22.49 31.23 16.45
C ASP A 630 -21.02 30.85 16.23
N ALA A 631 -20.23 31.81 15.73
CA ALA A 631 -18.79 31.73 15.61
C ALA A 631 -18.11 32.15 16.93
N LEU A 632 -17.30 31.25 17.50
CA LEU A 632 -16.62 31.47 18.78
C LEU A 632 -15.13 31.77 18.59
N ASP A 633 -14.82 32.98 18.11
CA ASP A 633 -13.51 33.58 18.37
C ASP A 633 -13.47 34.25 19.76
N LEU A 634 -12.27 34.45 20.29
CA LEU A 634 -12.08 34.94 21.66
C LEU A 634 -12.47 36.42 21.84
N ASP A 635 -12.37 37.24 20.80
CA ASP A 635 -12.62 38.66 20.87
C ASP A 635 -14.09 39.00 20.59
N ALA A 636 -14.79 38.23 19.74
CA ALA A 636 -16.25 38.26 19.65
C ALA A 636 -16.92 37.89 20.99
N VAL A 637 -16.41 36.84 21.67
CA VAL A 637 -16.89 36.46 23.02
C VAL A 637 -16.60 37.57 24.04
N ARG A 638 -15.42 38.20 24.01
CA ARG A 638 -15.09 39.34 24.90
C ARG A 638 -15.98 40.56 24.63
N GLN A 639 -16.22 40.90 23.38
CA GLN A 639 -17.10 42.02 22.99
C GLN A 639 -18.53 41.75 23.44
N PHE A 640 -19.05 40.54 23.24
CA PHE A 640 -20.37 40.13 23.72
C PHE A 640 -20.48 40.21 25.26
N VAL A 641 -19.48 39.69 25.99
CA VAL A 641 -19.46 39.78 27.46
C VAL A 641 -19.44 41.24 27.91
N ALA A 642 -18.54 42.06 27.37
CA ALA A 642 -18.46 43.49 27.72
C ALA A 642 -19.76 44.25 27.36
N GLN A 643 -20.43 43.89 26.27
CA GLN A 643 -21.72 44.47 25.87
C GLN A 643 -22.86 44.04 26.81
N CYS A 644 -22.87 42.80 27.29
CA CYS A 644 -23.82 42.32 28.29
C CYS A 644 -23.55 42.92 29.67
N GLU A 645 -22.28 43.04 30.08
CA GLU A 645 -21.89 43.71 31.34
C GLU A 645 -22.27 45.20 31.33
N ALA A 646 -22.04 45.91 30.21
CA ALA A 646 -22.40 47.32 30.05
C ALA A 646 -23.92 47.58 29.98
N SER A 647 -24.72 46.55 29.63
CA SER A 647 -26.20 46.63 29.58
C SER A 647 -26.90 45.97 30.77
N GLY A 648 -26.16 45.23 31.61
CA GLY A 648 -26.71 44.47 32.73
C GLY A 648 -27.40 43.16 32.33
N ASP A 649 -27.22 42.66 31.10
CA ASP A 649 -27.87 41.45 30.59
C ASP A 649 -27.22 40.16 31.14
N ALA A 650 -27.53 39.88 32.41
CA ALA A 650 -27.11 38.68 33.10
C ALA A 650 -27.76 37.39 32.55
N GLU A 651 -28.78 37.46 31.70
CA GLU A 651 -29.42 36.28 31.10
C GLU A 651 -28.72 35.88 29.80
N SER A 652 -28.37 36.83 28.94
CA SER A 652 -27.49 36.59 27.78
C SER A 652 -26.12 36.06 28.20
N LEU A 653 -25.59 36.50 29.35
CA LEU A 653 -24.37 35.91 29.94
C LEU A 653 -24.57 34.44 30.38
N LYS A 654 -25.72 34.08 30.95
CA LYS A 654 -26.03 32.66 31.27
C LYS A 654 -26.22 31.82 30.01
N GLN A 655 -26.88 32.37 28.99
CA GLN A 655 -27.09 31.69 27.70
C GLN A 655 -25.76 31.48 26.98
N LEU A 656 -24.86 32.48 26.95
CA LEU A 656 -23.49 32.31 26.49
C LEU A 656 -22.76 31.23 27.32
N ALA A 657 -22.83 31.25 28.65
CA ALA A 657 -22.20 30.25 29.50
C ALA A 657 -22.74 28.83 29.26
N ALA A 658 -24.04 28.68 28.99
CA ALA A 658 -24.69 27.42 28.65
C ALA A 658 -24.33 26.95 27.23
N HIS A 659 -24.23 27.86 26.25
CA HIS A 659 -23.81 27.58 24.88
C HIS A 659 -22.33 27.21 24.80
N LEU A 660 -21.45 27.93 25.50
CA LEU A 660 -20.04 27.60 25.66
C LEU A 660 -19.87 26.24 26.36
N ARG A 661 -20.65 25.97 27.41
CA ARG A 661 -20.68 24.66 28.06
C ARG A 661 -21.14 23.57 27.09
N GLY A 662 -22.24 23.78 26.38
CA GLY A 662 -22.77 22.84 25.38
C GLY A 662 -21.80 22.58 24.22
N LYS A 663 -20.96 23.54 23.82
CA LYS A 663 -19.87 23.35 22.83
C LYS A 663 -18.58 22.78 23.43
N LEU A 664 -18.37 22.82 24.76
CA LEU A 664 -17.28 22.16 25.48
C LEU A 664 -17.63 20.71 25.89
N GLU A 665 -18.91 20.44 26.11
CA GLU A 665 -19.51 19.15 26.45
C GLU A 665 -20.14 18.47 25.21
N ALA A 666 -20.03 19.08 24.03
CA ALA A 666 -20.45 18.49 22.76
C ALA A 666 -19.75 17.14 22.56
N PRO A 667 -20.47 16.10 22.10
CA PRO A 667 -19.88 14.80 21.86
C PRO A 667 -18.79 14.89 20.80
N ALA A 668 -17.78 14.01 20.93
CA ALA A 668 -16.77 13.79 19.91
C ALA A 668 -17.43 13.51 18.54
N ASN A 669 -16.83 14.00 17.45
CA ASN A 669 -17.27 13.64 16.11
C ASN A 669 -17.20 12.10 15.98
N PRO A 670 -18.23 11.43 15.44
CA PRO A 670 -18.27 9.97 15.42
C PRO A 670 -17.07 9.42 14.65
N LEU A 671 -16.34 8.49 15.27
CA LEU A 671 -15.24 7.77 14.63
C LEU A 671 -15.82 6.82 13.57
N THR A 672 -15.93 7.30 12.34
CA THR A 672 -16.47 6.55 11.22
C THR A 672 -15.46 5.52 10.70
N PRO A 673 -15.80 4.23 10.59
CA PRO A 673 -14.91 3.22 10.01
C PRO A 673 -14.75 3.42 8.49
N PRO A 674 -13.61 3.01 7.90
CA PRO A 674 -13.47 2.89 6.45
C PRO A 674 -14.49 1.89 5.88
N ALA A 675 -14.84 2.05 4.61
CA ALA A 675 -15.86 1.21 3.94
C ALA A 675 -15.44 -0.27 3.78
N ARG A 676 -14.14 -0.55 3.90
CA ARG A 676 -13.54 -1.89 3.97
C ARG A 676 -12.34 -1.83 4.90
N PHE A 677 -12.01 -2.96 5.51
CA PHE A 677 -10.77 -3.17 6.24
C PHE A 677 -9.90 -4.16 5.48
N SER A 678 -8.61 -3.86 5.37
CA SER A 678 -7.59 -4.75 4.82
C SER A 678 -7.02 -5.65 5.91
N ALA A 679 -6.97 -5.15 7.16
CA ALA A 679 -6.41 -5.82 8.33
C ALA A 679 -7.45 -6.07 9.44
N LYS A 680 -7.06 -6.86 10.44
CA LYS A 680 -7.80 -7.17 11.66
C LYS A 680 -6.99 -6.75 12.90
N ARG A 681 -7.70 -6.58 14.02
CA ARG A 681 -7.12 -6.33 15.35
C ARG A 681 -6.87 -7.63 16.12
N TYR A 682 -5.62 -7.82 16.55
CA TYR A 682 -5.18 -8.92 17.39
C TYR A 682 -4.58 -8.40 18.69
N GLU A 683 -4.70 -9.17 19.77
CA GLU A 683 -3.98 -8.93 21.03
C GLU A 683 -2.92 -10.02 21.24
N VAL A 684 -1.75 -9.63 21.73
CA VAL A 684 -0.68 -10.57 22.09
C VAL A 684 -0.95 -11.13 23.48
N HIS A 685 -1.10 -12.45 23.61
CA HIS A 685 -1.31 -13.13 24.89
C HIS A 685 -0.22 -14.19 25.14
N PRO A 686 0.23 -14.38 26.40
CA PRO A 686 1.04 -15.53 26.78
C PRO A 686 0.16 -16.79 26.84
N VAL A 687 0.57 -17.82 26.12
CA VAL A 687 -0.14 -19.10 25.97
C VAL A 687 0.76 -20.23 26.45
N GLU A 688 0.23 -21.10 27.31
CA GLU A 688 0.95 -22.26 27.83
C GLU A 688 1.13 -23.30 26.71
N GLN A 689 2.39 -23.66 26.43
CA GLN A 689 2.74 -24.65 25.41
C GLN A 689 4.00 -25.41 25.84
N SER A 690 3.81 -26.67 26.22
CA SER A 690 4.92 -27.56 26.59
C SER A 690 5.87 -27.84 25.41
N SER A 691 7.10 -28.22 25.72
CA SER A 691 8.13 -28.65 24.75
C SER A 691 8.96 -29.75 25.38
N GLN A 692 9.53 -30.64 24.56
CA GLN A 692 10.40 -31.73 25.01
C GLN A 692 11.69 -31.79 24.18
N PRO A 693 12.85 -32.05 24.81
CA PRO A 693 14.10 -32.38 24.12
C PRO A 693 13.92 -33.52 23.11
N ARG A 694 14.53 -33.41 21.92
CA ARG A 694 14.58 -34.51 20.94
C ARG A 694 15.98 -35.08 20.80
N SER A 695 16.07 -36.42 20.75
CA SER A 695 17.33 -37.16 20.59
C SER A 695 18.11 -36.77 19.33
N GLU A 696 17.43 -36.38 18.25
CA GLU A 696 18.05 -35.91 17.00
C GLU A 696 18.81 -34.59 17.19
N HIS A 697 18.23 -33.62 17.90
CA HIS A 697 18.87 -32.35 18.21
C HIS A 697 19.98 -32.50 19.25
N ILE A 698 19.80 -33.41 20.23
CA ILE A 698 20.87 -33.78 21.19
C ILE A 698 22.05 -34.40 20.43
N ALA A 699 21.80 -35.26 19.45
CA ALA A 699 22.86 -35.81 18.61
C ALA A 699 23.56 -34.74 17.75
N HIS A 700 22.84 -33.69 17.32
CA HIS A 700 23.41 -32.59 16.54
C HIS A 700 24.42 -31.73 17.32
N LEU A 701 24.38 -31.72 18.66
CA LEU A 701 25.40 -31.07 19.51
C LEU A 701 26.79 -31.75 19.42
N ARG A 702 26.86 -33.00 18.96
CA ARG A 702 28.09 -33.80 19.00
C ARG A 702 29.21 -33.18 18.15
N GLY A 703 30.36 -32.94 18.79
CA GLY A 703 31.54 -32.34 18.16
C GLY A 703 31.49 -30.82 17.97
N LYS A 704 30.34 -30.19 18.24
CA LYS A 704 30.16 -28.73 18.16
C LYS A 704 30.85 -28.04 19.34
N THR A 705 31.34 -26.82 19.15
CA THR A 705 31.99 -26.00 20.18
C THR A 705 31.11 -24.81 20.55
N LEU A 706 30.61 -24.73 21.78
CA LEU A 706 29.68 -23.69 22.22
C LEU A 706 30.29 -22.78 23.29
N GLY A 707 30.19 -21.46 23.09
CA GLY A 707 30.57 -20.47 24.10
C GLY A 707 29.42 -20.20 25.06
N ILE A 708 29.67 -20.21 26.37
CA ILE A 708 28.67 -19.90 27.41
C ILE A 708 29.19 -18.83 28.37
N THR A 709 28.42 -17.75 28.52
CA THR A 709 28.71 -16.70 29.51
C THR A 709 28.10 -17.08 30.87
N PRO A 710 28.82 -16.89 32.00
CA PRO A 710 28.28 -17.13 33.33
C PRO A 710 27.05 -16.29 33.70
N ASP A 711 26.10 -16.92 34.38
CA ASP A 711 25.07 -16.26 35.19
C ASP A 711 25.49 -16.16 36.67
N ALA A 712 24.79 -15.32 37.44
CA ALA A 712 25.06 -15.11 38.86
C ALA A 712 24.63 -16.27 39.78
N HIS A 713 23.75 -17.16 39.32
CA HIS A 713 23.22 -18.30 40.09
C HIS A 713 24.06 -19.58 39.90
N GLY A 714 24.94 -19.61 38.90
CA GLY A 714 25.83 -20.72 38.58
C GLY A 714 25.21 -21.80 37.67
N ALA A 715 24.03 -21.55 37.08
CA ALA A 715 23.34 -22.49 36.18
C ALA A 715 24.21 -22.89 34.98
N TYR A 716 25.06 -21.97 34.49
CA TYR A 716 26.01 -22.18 33.40
C TYR A 716 26.92 -23.40 33.61
N LYS A 717 27.28 -23.73 34.85
CA LYS A 717 28.18 -24.87 35.16
C LYS A 717 27.50 -26.21 34.89
N GLN A 718 26.24 -26.33 35.29
CA GLN A 718 25.46 -27.55 35.12
C GLN A 718 25.02 -27.71 33.66
N LEU A 719 24.67 -26.59 32.99
CA LEU A 719 24.37 -26.59 31.56
C LEU A 719 25.60 -26.97 30.72
N ALA A 720 26.80 -26.48 31.08
CA ALA A 720 28.06 -26.88 30.45
C ALA A 720 28.29 -28.40 30.56
N GLN A 721 28.22 -28.96 31.77
CA GLN A 721 28.38 -30.41 32.01
C GLN A 721 27.38 -31.25 31.19
N ARG A 722 26.15 -30.76 30.98
CA ARG A 722 25.12 -31.44 30.19
C ARG A 722 25.40 -31.38 28.69
N LEU A 723 25.89 -30.25 28.19
CA LEU A 723 26.35 -30.10 26.80
C LEU A 723 27.56 -30.99 26.50
N GLU A 724 28.53 -31.04 27.43
CA GLU A 724 29.69 -31.95 27.35
C GLU A 724 29.25 -33.43 27.38
N SER A 725 28.26 -33.77 28.20
CA SER A 725 27.68 -35.12 28.26
C SER A 725 26.95 -35.53 26.96
N ALA A 726 26.44 -34.56 26.19
CA ALA A 726 25.91 -34.80 24.84
C ALA A 726 27.00 -34.89 23.74
N GLY A 727 28.25 -34.59 24.09
CA GLY A 727 29.41 -34.64 23.20
C GLY A 727 29.76 -33.31 22.54
N ALA A 728 29.22 -32.19 23.01
CA ALA A 728 29.73 -30.87 22.64
C ALA A 728 31.04 -30.55 23.39
N ARG A 729 31.78 -29.54 22.92
CA ARG A 729 32.84 -28.86 23.67
C ARG A 729 32.30 -27.54 24.17
N VAL A 730 32.56 -27.19 25.43
CA VAL A 730 32.07 -25.94 26.02
C VAL A 730 33.23 -25.01 26.33
N VAL A 731 33.10 -23.75 25.93
CA VAL A 731 34.02 -22.67 26.26
C VAL A 731 33.33 -21.73 27.23
N ILE A 732 33.77 -21.71 28.49
CA ILE A 732 33.29 -20.71 29.45
C ILE A 732 33.85 -19.34 29.04
N LEU A 733 32.99 -18.32 29.04
CA LEU A 733 33.31 -16.94 28.67
C LEU A 733 33.16 -16.01 29.90
N PRO A 734 34.15 -15.96 30.82
CA PRO A 734 34.09 -15.15 32.03
C PRO A 734 33.70 -13.69 31.78
N THR A 735 32.79 -13.16 32.61
CA THR A 735 32.34 -11.77 32.53
C THR A 735 32.98 -10.91 33.61
N GLY A 736 33.54 -9.76 33.26
CA GLY A 736 34.19 -8.87 34.21
C GLY A 736 35.25 -7.95 33.58
N PRO A 737 35.93 -7.12 34.38
CA PRO A 737 37.01 -6.26 33.89
C PRO A 737 38.18 -7.10 33.35
N VAL A 738 38.84 -6.60 32.31
CA VAL A 738 39.95 -7.28 31.64
C VAL A 738 41.11 -7.52 32.61
N SER A 739 41.55 -8.77 32.71
CA SER A 739 42.69 -9.18 33.56
C SER A 739 43.77 -9.89 32.74
N SER A 740 45.01 -9.86 33.23
CA SER A 740 46.17 -10.43 32.53
C SER A 740 46.22 -11.96 32.66
N GLY A 741 45.68 -12.67 31.67
CA GLY A 741 45.89 -14.12 31.49
C GLY A 741 44.65 -14.93 31.09
N ALA A 742 43.45 -14.36 31.16
CA ALA A 742 42.21 -15.05 30.79
C ALA A 742 41.32 -14.18 29.89
N VAL A 743 40.71 -14.80 28.87
CA VAL A 743 39.72 -14.12 28.00
C VAL A 743 38.50 -13.77 28.85
N THR A 744 38.40 -12.49 29.21
CA THR A 744 37.33 -11.93 30.04
C THR A 744 36.57 -10.90 29.22
N LEU A 745 35.23 -10.98 29.24
CA LEU A 745 34.34 -10.11 28.48
C LEU A 745 33.71 -9.07 29.39
N ASP A 746 34.04 -7.79 29.18
CA ASP A 746 33.38 -6.69 29.87
C ASP A 746 32.19 -6.19 29.04
N TRP A 747 31.00 -6.70 29.34
CA TRP A 747 29.76 -6.30 28.66
C TRP A 747 29.30 -4.87 28.98
N LYS A 748 29.99 -4.15 29.88
CA LYS A 748 29.82 -2.69 30.04
C LYS A 748 30.63 -1.88 29.03
N GLN A 749 31.60 -2.51 28.36
CA GLN A 749 32.41 -1.97 27.27
C GLN A 749 32.26 -2.94 26.07
N PRO A 750 31.07 -3.00 25.45
CA PRO A 750 30.71 -4.07 24.52
C PRO A 750 31.64 -4.15 23.30
N GLU A 751 32.31 -3.06 22.92
CA GLU A 751 33.36 -3.00 21.89
C GLU A 751 34.60 -3.82 22.26
N VAL A 752 34.98 -3.79 23.55
CA VAL A 752 36.11 -4.55 24.11
C VAL A 752 35.75 -6.03 24.21
N ALA A 753 34.52 -6.34 24.62
CA ALA A 753 33.99 -7.71 24.55
C ALA A 753 33.97 -8.22 23.10
N ALA A 754 33.59 -7.38 22.14
CA ALA A 754 33.58 -7.71 20.71
C ALA A 754 34.98 -8.03 20.17
N GLN A 755 36.02 -7.27 20.57
CA GLN A 755 37.39 -7.57 20.20
C GLN A 755 37.82 -8.94 20.74
N ARG A 756 37.56 -9.22 22.02
CA ARG A 756 37.91 -10.52 22.63
C ARG A 756 37.14 -11.69 22.03
N LEU A 757 35.89 -11.49 21.60
CA LEU A 757 35.12 -12.50 20.88
C LEU A 757 35.67 -12.75 19.47
N ARG A 758 36.13 -11.72 18.73
CA ARG A 758 36.80 -11.90 17.44
C ARG A 758 38.13 -12.64 17.58
N GLU A 759 38.95 -12.27 18.58
CA GLU A 759 40.20 -12.97 18.91
C GLU A 759 39.95 -14.45 19.27
N LEU A 760 38.91 -14.72 20.06
CA LEU A 760 38.51 -16.09 20.42
C LEU A 760 38.00 -16.86 19.19
N GLN A 761 37.12 -16.28 18.37
CA GLN A 761 36.56 -16.94 17.19
C GLN A 761 37.64 -17.32 16.17
N ALA A 762 38.70 -16.52 16.06
CA ALA A 762 39.85 -16.82 15.20
C ALA A 762 40.74 -17.95 15.77
N ALA A 763 40.91 -18.04 17.10
CA ALA A 763 41.74 -19.04 17.76
C ALA A 763 41.01 -20.39 18.01
N GLN A 764 39.72 -20.33 18.29
CA GLN A 764 38.84 -21.45 18.61
C GLN A 764 37.41 -21.12 18.12
N PRO A 765 37.07 -21.43 16.85
CA PRO A 765 35.76 -21.13 16.28
C PRO A 765 34.61 -21.73 17.11
N LEU A 766 33.68 -20.86 17.52
CA LEU A 766 32.46 -21.22 18.21
C LEU A 766 31.34 -21.45 17.19
N ASP A 767 30.70 -22.62 17.32
CA ASP A 767 29.52 -23.07 16.58
C ASP A 767 28.21 -22.55 17.18
N GLY A 768 28.32 -21.74 18.24
CA GLY A 768 27.20 -21.02 18.83
C GLY A 768 27.53 -20.34 20.16
N LEU A 769 26.62 -19.47 20.60
CA LEU A 769 26.70 -18.74 21.86
C LEU A 769 25.45 -18.94 22.72
N ILE A 770 25.69 -19.03 24.03
CA ILE A 770 24.68 -19.09 25.08
C ILE A 770 24.95 -17.93 26.05
N LEU A 771 24.11 -16.89 25.96
CA LEU A 771 24.21 -15.69 26.76
C LEU A 771 23.36 -15.85 28.02
N LEU A 772 24.00 -16.14 29.16
CA LEU A 772 23.33 -16.19 30.48
C LEU A 772 23.72 -15.01 31.37
N HIS A 773 24.77 -14.25 31.05
CA HIS A 773 25.09 -13.00 31.75
C HIS A 773 23.95 -11.96 31.65
N THR A 774 23.13 -12.05 30.58
CA THR A 774 21.90 -11.30 30.35
C THR A 774 20.76 -11.64 31.32
N THR A 775 20.94 -12.64 32.21
CA THR A 775 20.05 -12.89 33.36
C THR A 775 20.35 -11.99 34.57
N ALA A 776 21.40 -11.18 34.53
CA ALA A 776 21.68 -10.20 35.59
C ALA A 776 20.51 -9.22 35.75
N ALA A 777 20.06 -9.01 36.98
CA ALA A 777 18.89 -8.20 37.29
C ALA A 777 19.05 -6.76 36.77
N PRO A 778 18.20 -6.28 35.84
CA PRO A 778 18.23 -4.90 35.38
C PRO A 778 17.76 -3.94 36.49
N PRO A 779 18.08 -2.64 36.40
CA PRO A 779 17.60 -1.65 37.36
C PRO A 779 16.06 -1.57 37.36
N ALA A 780 15.51 -1.12 38.49
CA ALA A 780 14.10 -0.74 38.57
C ALA A 780 13.81 0.36 37.54
N LEU A 781 12.65 0.30 36.89
CA LEU A 781 12.20 1.30 35.91
C LEU A 781 11.67 2.56 36.61
N ALA A 782 10.96 2.40 37.72
CA ALA A 782 10.42 3.50 38.50
C ALA A 782 11.56 4.30 39.16
N GLY A 783 11.67 5.59 38.83
CA GLY A 783 12.73 6.46 39.33
C GLY A 783 14.10 6.24 38.68
N LEU A 784 14.17 5.55 37.54
CA LEU A 784 15.41 5.43 36.77
C LEU A 784 15.71 6.71 35.98
N GLU A 785 16.91 7.25 36.16
CA GLU A 785 17.40 8.39 35.39
C GLU A 785 17.74 8.02 33.94
N ALA A 786 17.46 8.94 33.01
CA ALA A 786 17.63 8.74 31.57
C ALA A 786 19.02 8.27 31.15
N ASP A 787 20.09 8.75 31.81
CA ASP A 787 21.47 8.36 31.50
C ASP A 787 21.75 6.89 31.89
N ALA A 788 21.14 6.43 33.00
CA ALA A 788 21.26 5.06 33.49
C ALA A 788 20.43 4.08 32.63
N TRP A 789 19.23 4.49 32.19
CA TRP A 789 18.47 3.76 31.16
C TRP A 789 19.27 3.65 29.85
N THR A 790 19.78 4.77 29.35
CA THR A 790 20.54 4.86 28.09
C THR A 790 21.77 3.96 28.13
N SER A 791 22.58 4.06 29.20
CA SER A 791 23.76 3.21 29.39
C SER A 791 23.41 1.72 29.46
N THR A 792 22.34 1.36 30.19
CA THR A 792 21.90 -0.04 30.33
C THR A 792 21.42 -0.63 29.01
N VAL A 793 20.55 0.09 28.30
CA VAL A 793 19.94 -0.37 27.03
C VAL A 793 20.99 -0.43 25.91
N ASN A 794 21.91 0.53 25.83
CA ASN A 794 22.98 0.50 24.82
C ASN A 794 24.00 -0.60 25.10
N ALA A 795 24.50 -0.75 26.33
CA ALA A 795 25.44 -1.82 26.67
C ALA A 795 24.84 -3.21 26.40
N PHE A 796 23.58 -3.43 26.76
CA PHE A 796 22.87 -4.68 26.48
C PHE A 796 22.69 -4.94 24.98
N THR A 797 22.18 -3.95 24.23
CA THR A 797 21.84 -4.15 22.80
C THR A 797 23.09 -4.18 21.91
N LEU A 798 24.12 -3.40 22.21
CA LEU A 798 25.44 -3.52 21.57
C LEU A 798 26.13 -4.84 21.94
N GLY A 799 25.94 -5.33 23.18
CA GLY A 799 26.34 -6.67 23.59
C GLY A 799 25.76 -7.74 22.66
N LEU A 800 24.44 -7.73 22.44
CA LEU A 800 23.75 -8.63 21.50
C LEU A 800 24.25 -8.49 20.06
N TYR A 801 24.38 -7.25 19.57
CA TYR A 801 24.88 -6.94 18.23
C TYR A 801 26.28 -7.55 18.01
N TYR A 802 27.24 -7.26 18.88
CA TYR A 802 28.61 -7.75 18.75
C TYR A 802 28.73 -9.26 19.00
N SER A 803 27.97 -9.84 19.93
CA SER A 803 28.01 -11.29 20.16
C SER A 803 27.44 -12.07 18.99
N ALA A 804 26.30 -11.64 18.42
CA ALA A 804 25.77 -12.27 17.22
C ALA A 804 26.72 -12.10 16.03
N LEU A 805 27.26 -10.89 15.82
CA LEU A 805 28.22 -10.61 14.76
C LEU A 805 29.48 -11.50 14.86
N SER A 806 29.96 -11.78 16.08
CA SER A 806 31.14 -12.63 16.29
C SER A 806 30.98 -14.10 15.86
N VAL A 807 29.75 -14.58 15.66
CA VAL A 807 29.46 -15.95 15.22
C VAL A 807 28.56 -16.06 13.98
N TYR A 808 28.09 -14.94 13.44
CA TYR A 808 27.08 -14.85 12.36
C TYR A 808 27.40 -15.78 11.17
N ASP A 809 28.57 -15.59 10.53
CA ASP A 809 28.99 -16.40 9.39
C ASP A 809 29.12 -17.88 9.76
N ARG A 810 29.64 -18.17 10.95
CA ARG A 810 29.91 -19.53 11.41
C ARG A 810 28.63 -20.31 11.68
N ILE A 811 27.61 -19.70 12.27
CA ILE A 811 26.32 -20.37 12.53
C ILE A 811 25.41 -20.40 11.30
N GLY A 812 25.59 -19.46 10.35
CA GLY A 812 24.86 -19.42 9.07
C GLY A 812 25.42 -20.34 7.97
N THR A 813 26.74 -20.57 7.93
CA THR A 813 27.38 -21.52 6.98
C THR A 813 27.40 -22.97 7.46
N MET A 814 26.96 -23.23 8.70
CA MET A 814 26.99 -24.56 9.29
C MET A 814 25.87 -25.46 8.77
N ALA A 815 26.22 -26.68 8.34
CA ALA A 815 25.23 -27.72 8.05
C ALA A 815 24.42 -28.08 9.32
N GLY A 816 23.09 -27.91 9.24
CA GLY A 816 22.15 -28.04 10.37
C GLY A 816 22.10 -26.82 11.31
N GLY A 817 22.81 -25.74 10.96
CA GLY A 817 22.88 -24.51 11.75
C GLY A 817 23.81 -24.58 12.96
N GLY A 818 24.14 -23.39 13.48
CA GLY A 818 24.70 -23.20 14.81
C GLY A 818 23.65 -22.67 15.81
N TRP A 819 24.07 -22.35 17.04
CA TRP A 819 23.18 -21.91 18.12
C TRP A 819 23.38 -20.44 18.49
N TYR A 820 22.28 -19.74 18.79
CA TYR A 820 22.34 -18.42 19.42
C TYR A 820 21.20 -18.27 20.43
N LEU A 821 21.49 -18.51 21.70
CA LEU A 821 20.50 -18.42 22.78
C LEU A 821 20.80 -17.23 23.70
N VAL A 822 19.78 -16.43 23.98
CA VAL A 822 19.82 -15.34 24.97
C VAL A 822 18.86 -15.66 26.10
N ALA A 823 19.35 -15.71 27.34
CA ALA A 823 18.52 -15.88 28.53
C ALA A 823 18.40 -14.56 29.29
N THR A 824 17.18 -14.18 29.65
CA THR A 824 16.89 -13.04 30.54
C THR A 824 16.17 -13.53 31.80
N ALA A 825 16.24 -12.75 32.88
CA ALA A 825 15.51 -13.03 34.12
C ALA A 825 14.51 -11.91 34.45
N GLY A 826 13.74 -11.48 33.45
CA GLY A 826 12.79 -10.36 33.54
C GLY A 826 11.51 -10.68 34.31
N GLY A 827 11.30 -11.95 34.69
CA GLY A 827 10.11 -12.41 35.41
C GLY A 827 9.50 -13.70 34.89
N GLY A 828 9.92 -14.15 33.70
CA GLY A 828 9.45 -15.40 33.10
C GLY A 828 8.29 -15.22 32.13
N LEU A 829 7.96 -13.98 31.76
CA LEU A 829 6.81 -13.59 30.93
C LEU A 829 7.04 -12.29 30.12
N PHE A 830 8.29 -11.83 29.93
CA PHE A 830 8.61 -10.61 29.13
C PHE A 830 7.85 -9.34 29.58
N GLY A 831 7.51 -9.21 30.86
CA GLY A 831 6.72 -8.07 31.38
C GLY A 831 5.20 -8.15 31.13
N HIS A 832 4.67 -9.26 30.61
CA HIS A 832 3.22 -9.53 30.58
C HIS A 832 2.64 -9.82 31.98
N ASP A 833 3.45 -10.29 32.93
CA ASP A 833 3.07 -10.28 34.34
C ASP A 833 3.27 -8.88 34.95
N LYS A 834 2.20 -8.33 35.52
CA LYS A 834 2.13 -7.01 36.16
C LYS A 834 2.95 -6.91 37.46
N SER A 835 3.60 -7.99 37.91
CA SER A 835 4.38 -8.04 39.15
C SER A 835 5.81 -7.47 39.07
N HIS A 836 6.33 -7.21 37.86
CA HIS A 836 7.74 -6.82 37.66
C HIS A 836 7.93 -5.31 37.46
N GLN A 837 8.92 -4.74 38.14
CA GLN A 837 9.16 -3.28 38.21
C GLN A 837 10.48 -2.84 37.53
N HIS A 838 11.12 -3.69 36.74
CA HIS A 838 12.46 -3.48 36.18
C HIS A 838 12.43 -3.14 34.68
N VAL A 839 13.55 -2.66 34.14
CA VAL A 839 13.72 -2.43 32.70
C VAL A 839 13.59 -3.77 31.93
N PRO A 840 12.61 -3.92 31.01
CA PRO A 840 12.33 -5.21 30.37
C PRO A 840 13.26 -5.47 29.17
N LEU A 841 14.56 -5.65 29.44
CA LEU A 841 15.60 -5.95 28.44
C LEU A 841 15.29 -7.22 27.61
N ALA A 842 14.46 -8.13 28.14
CA ALA A 842 13.88 -9.26 27.42
C ALA A 842 13.20 -8.84 26.10
N GLY A 843 12.56 -7.67 26.05
CA GLY A 843 11.97 -7.12 24.81
C GLY A 843 13.03 -6.81 23.75
N ALA A 844 14.14 -6.17 24.13
CA ALA A 844 15.26 -5.90 23.22
C ALA A 844 15.86 -7.21 22.67
N ALA A 845 16.07 -8.20 23.54
CA ALA A 845 16.55 -9.52 23.16
C ALA A 845 15.57 -10.24 22.20
N GLY A 846 14.27 -10.20 22.47
CA GLY A 846 13.26 -10.78 21.59
C GLY A 846 13.27 -10.16 20.19
N GLY A 847 13.15 -8.84 20.09
CA GLY A 847 13.18 -8.14 18.81
C GLY A 847 14.45 -8.42 18.01
N PHE A 848 15.62 -8.39 18.67
CA PHE A 848 16.91 -8.68 18.04
C PHE A 848 17.00 -10.12 17.51
N VAL A 849 16.69 -11.12 18.37
CA VAL A 849 16.89 -12.54 18.04
C VAL A 849 15.86 -13.03 17.01
N LYS A 850 14.65 -12.45 16.98
CA LYS A 850 13.67 -12.72 15.91
C LYS A 850 14.17 -12.26 14.54
N CYS A 851 14.80 -11.09 14.43
CA CYS A 851 15.47 -10.67 13.20
C CYS A 851 16.64 -11.58 12.82
N LEU A 852 17.48 -11.95 13.81
CA LEU A 852 18.60 -12.86 13.59
C LEU A 852 18.13 -14.23 13.04
N LYS A 853 16.97 -14.73 13.47
CA LYS A 853 16.35 -15.96 12.90
C LYS A 853 15.84 -15.77 11.46
N ARG A 854 15.45 -14.56 11.05
CA ARG A 854 15.07 -14.27 9.66
C ARG A 854 16.30 -14.15 8.75
N GLU A 855 17.41 -13.61 9.26
CA GLU A 855 18.71 -13.57 8.55
C GLU A 855 19.38 -14.96 8.50
N LEU A 856 19.22 -15.77 9.54
CA LEU A 856 19.86 -17.08 9.71
C LEU A 856 18.80 -18.19 9.91
N PRO A 857 18.02 -18.54 8.86
CA PRO A 857 16.86 -19.43 9.00
C PRO A 857 17.21 -20.84 9.46
N ASP A 858 18.38 -21.35 9.10
CA ASP A 858 18.88 -22.67 9.50
C ASP A 858 19.39 -22.69 10.96
N ALA A 859 19.77 -21.53 11.53
CA ALA A 859 20.36 -21.45 12.87
C ALA A 859 19.30 -21.54 13.99
N ARG A 860 19.71 -22.07 15.15
CA ARG A 860 18.86 -22.18 16.34
C ARG A 860 18.96 -20.93 17.20
N CYS A 861 18.28 -19.87 16.74
CA CYS A 861 18.11 -18.61 17.45
C CYS A 861 16.94 -18.70 18.46
N LYS A 862 17.19 -18.42 19.74
CA LYS A 862 16.21 -18.48 20.84
C LYS A 862 16.41 -17.32 21.82
N VAL A 863 15.32 -16.73 22.31
CA VAL A 863 15.31 -15.94 23.55
C VAL A 863 14.45 -16.67 24.59
N VAL A 864 14.93 -16.70 25.84
CA VAL A 864 14.28 -17.37 26.96
C VAL A 864 14.17 -16.40 28.12
N ASP A 865 12.97 -15.94 28.45
CA ASP A 865 12.77 -15.16 29.69
C ASP A 865 12.41 -16.10 30.84
N LEU A 866 13.13 -15.96 31.94
CA LEU A 866 13.10 -16.86 33.10
C LEU A 866 12.62 -16.13 34.34
N ASP A 867 11.98 -16.86 35.25
CA ASP A 867 11.70 -16.35 36.60
C ASP A 867 12.96 -16.50 37.49
N PRO A 868 13.53 -15.42 38.06
CA PRO A 868 14.64 -15.51 39.00
C PRO A 868 14.29 -16.24 40.31
N ARG A 869 12.99 -16.33 40.66
CA ARG A 869 12.49 -17.13 41.79
C ARG A 869 12.65 -18.63 41.54
N GLU A 870 12.77 -19.05 40.28
CA GLU A 870 12.87 -20.45 39.84
C GLU A 870 14.28 -20.83 39.34
N SER A 871 15.33 -20.13 39.79
CA SER A 871 16.71 -20.32 39.32
C SER A 871 17.29 -21.73 39.44
N SER A 872 16.70 -22.61 40.26
CA SER A 872 17.03 -24.05 40.29
C SER A 872 16.52 -24.86 39.08
N ALA A 873 15.50 -24.38 38.37
CA ALA A 873 14.90 -25.04 37.21
C ALA A 873 15.54 -24.59 35.86
N TRP A 874 16.27 -23.47 35.86
CA TRP A 874 16.84 -22.85 34.65
C TRP A 874 17.63 -23.84 33.76
N VAL A 875 18.33 -24.81 34.35
CA VAL A 875 19.14 -25.80 33.61
C VAL A 875 18.28 -26.73 32.75
N GLU A 876 17.09 -27.14 33.21
CA GLU A 876 16.14 -27.95 32.43
C GLU A 876 15.42 -27.11 31.38
N GLN A 877 15.07 -25.87 31.74
CA GLN A 877 14.37 -24.92 30.88
C GLN A 877 15.24 -24.52 29.68
N LEU A 878 16.48 -24.08 29.93
CA LEU A 878 17.47 -23.75 28.89
C LEU A 878 17.85 -24.96 28.03
N TRP A 879 18.00 -26.14 28.64
CA TRP A 879 18.23 -27.37 27.88
C TRP A 879 17.07 -27.67 26.91
N THR A 880 15.83 -27.53 27.38
CA THR A 880 14.63 -27.74 26.55
C THR A 880 14.60 -26.80 25.34
N GLU A 881 15.03 -25.55 25.47
CA GLU A 881 15.11 -24.63 24.32
C GLU A 881 16.29 -24.89 23.39
N LEU A 882 17.41 -25.45 23.88
CA LEU A 882 18.60 -25.79 23.07
C LEU A 882 18.41 -27.03 22.18
N VAL A 883 17.58 -27.99 22.58
CA VAL A 883 17.38 -29.27 21.86
C VAL A 883 15.92 -29.70 21.66
N GLY A 884 14.95 -28.87 22.05
CA GLY A 884 13.52 -29.15 21.88
C GLY A 884 13.07 -29.22 20.42
N ALA A 885 11.92 -29.84 20.18
CA ALA A 885 11.25 -29.86 18.87
C ALA A 885 10.92 -28.45 18.32
N ASP A 886 10.71 -27.52 19.24
CA ASP A 886 10.01 -26.26 19.03
C ASP A 886 10.82 -25.17 18.29
N GLN A 887 10.13 -24.42 17.44
CA GLN A 887 10.66 -23.35 16.58
C GLN A 887 10.34 -21.93 17.07
N ASP A 888 9.53 -21.75 18.13
CA ASP A 888 9.23 -20.42 18.66
C ASP A 888 10.50 -19.72 19.14
N VAL A 889 10.83 -18.56 18.57
CA VAL A 889 12.02 -17.80 18.98
C VAL A 889 11.83 -17.17 20.36
N GLU A 890 10.61 -16.76 20.70
CA GLU A 890 10.28 -16.00 21.91
C GLU A 890 9.54 -16.89 22.92
N THR A 891 10.26 -17.34 23.96
CA THR A 891 9.81 -18.39 24.90
C THR A 891 10.03 -17.97 26.34
N ALA A 892 9.12 -18.31 27.24
CA ALA A 892 9.15 -17.82 28.62
C ALA A 892 8.82 -18.91 29.64
N TYR A 893 9.34 -18.80 30.87
CA TYR A 893 9.13 -19.78 31.94
C TYR A 893 8.78 -19.14 33.27
N SER A 894 7.58 -19.44 33.80
CA SER A 894 7.07 -18.91 35.06
C SER A 894 6.08 -19.88 35.74
N GLY A 895 6.14 -20.02 37.06
CA GLY A 895 5.30 -20.95 37.81
C GLY A 895 5.51 -22.41 37.41
N GLY A 896 6.76 -22.79 37.07
CA GLY A 896 7.13 -24.12 36.57
C GLY A 896 6.62 -24.46 35.17
N ARG A 897 5.95 -23.53 34.47
CA ARG A 897 5.33 -23.76 33.15
C ARG A 897 6.03 -23.00 32.03
N ARG A 898 5.87 -23.49 30.81
CA ARG A 898 6.42 -22.93 29.57
C ARG A 898 5.35 -22.16 28.81
N TYR A 899 5.68 -20.93 28.43
CA TYR A 899 4.82 -20.02 27.68
C TYR A 899 5.46 -19.62 26.34
N VAL A 900 4.60 -19.40 25.36
CA VAL A 900 4.87 -18.81 24.04
C VAL A 900 3.88 -17.67 23.81
N PHE A 901 4.19 -16.72 22.93
CA PHE A 901 3.34 -15.56 22.70
C PHE A 901 2.53 -15.75 21.41
N ARG A 902 1.20 -15.73 21.52
CA ARG A 902 0.26 -15.88 20.39
C ARG A 902 -0.61 -14.66 20.21
N ASP A 903 -0.91 -14.39 18.95
CA ASP A 903 -1.74 -13.25 18.55
C ASP A 903 -3.18 -13.77 18.37
N ILE A 904 -4.12 -13.23 19.14
CA ILE A 904 -5.51 -13.70 19.23
C ILE A 904 -6.45 -12.62 18.71
N GLU A 905 -7.24 -12.96 17.67
CA GLU A 905 -8.19 -12.01 17.05
C GLU A 905 -9.17 -11.49 18.11
N THR A 906 -9.16 -10.17 18.30
CA THR A 906 -9.95 -9.48 19.32
C THR A 906 -10.47 -8.17 18.72
N PRO A 907 -11.65 -8.21 18.06
CA PRO A 907 -12.25 -7.04 17.45
C PRO A 907 -12.47 -5.89 18.44
N LEU A 908 -12.41 -4.66 17.93
CA LEU A 908 -12.64 -3.45 18.72
C LEU A 908 -14.14 -3.30 19.05
N VAL A 909 -14.50 -3.16 20.32
CA VAL A 909 -15.92 -3.13 20.76
C VAL A 909 -16.42 -1.69 20.92
N THR A 910 -16.85 -1.10 19.80
CA THR A 910 -17.33 0.28 19.70
C THR A 910 -18.54 0.59 20.58
N ASP A 911 -19.36 -0.41 20.89
CA ASP A 911 -20.62 -0.27 21.64
C ASP A 911 -20.42 -0.05 23.15
N THR A 912 -19.18 -0.05 23.62
CA THR A 912 -18.81 0.25 25.01
C THR A 912 -18.53 1.74 25.22
N THR A 913 -18.67 2.22 26.46
CA THR A 913 -18.43 3.63 26.81
C THR A 913 -16.97 4.03 26.53
N ALA A 914 -16.78 4.84 25.48
CA ALA A 914 -15.47 5.30 25.05
C ALA A 914 -14.73 6.13 26.12
N MET A 915 -13.39 6.10 26.07
CA MET A 915 -12.53 6.96 26.86
C MET A 915 -12.76 8.44 26.49
N SER A 916 -13.22 9.25 27.46
CA SER A 916 -13.57 10.66 27.24
C SER A 916 -12.35 11.57 27.17
N ILE A 917 -11.62 11.53 26.05
CA ILE A 917 -10.67 12.60 25.68
C ILE A 917 -11.51 13.84 25.34
N LYS A 918 -11.33 14.93 26.09
CA LYS A 918 -12.18 16.14 26.00
C LYS A 918 -11.56 17.21 25.10
N PRO A 919 -12.35 18.14 24.52
CA PRO A 919 -11.83 19.24 23.70
C PRO A 919 -10.87 20.23 24.41
N GLY A 920 -10.76 20.15 25.74
CA GLY A 920 -9.79 20.88 26.56
C GLY A 920 -8.49 20.12 26.88
N SER A 921 -8.38 18.85 26.47
CA SER A 921 -7.20 18.01 26.71
C SER A 921 -6.03 18.38 25.78
N VAL A 922 -4.80 18.20 26.28
CA VAL A 922 -3.56 18.48 25.55
C VAL A 922 -2.78 17.18 25.32
N VAL A 923 -2.68 16.75 24.06
CA VAL A 923 -1.96 15.52 23.67
C VAL A 923 -0.64 15.90 23.00
N LEU A 924 0.49 15.40 23.47
CA LEU A 924 1.78 15.55 22.80
C LEU A 924 2.09 14.31 21.96
N VAL A 925 2.42 14.54 20.69
CA VAL A 925 2.81 13.53 19.71
C VAL A 925 4.28 13.75 19.38
N SER A 926 5.14 12.76 19.64
CA SER A 926 6.51 12.78 19.11
C SER A 926 6.47 12.40 17.63
N GLY A 927 6.98 13.30 16.77
CA GLY A 927 6.76 13.19 15.32
C GLY A 927 5.39 13.73 14.90
N GLY A 928 4.94 13.37 13.69
CA GLY A 928 3.61 13.73 13.19
C GLY A 928 3.51 15.05 12.42
N GLY A 929 4.62 15.71 12.06
CA GLY A 929 4.59 16.78 11.06
C GLY A 929 4.31 16.32 9.62
N ARG A 930 4.60 15.04 9.34
CA ARG A 930 4.66 14.40 8.01
C ARG A 930 4.41 12.90 8.17
N GLY A 931 3.94 12.20 7.13
CA GLY A 931 3.72 10.74 7.14
C GLY A 931 2.61 10.22 8.09
N VAL A 932 2.50 8.90 8.27
CA VAL A 932 1.39 8.21 8.99
C VAL A 932 0.97 8.83 10.34
N VAL A 933 1.94 9.31 11.13
CA VAL A 933 1.69 9.88 12.47
C VAL A 933 0.93 11.22 12.38
N TYR A 934 1.07 11.98 11.29
CA TYR A 934 0.26 13.18 11.02
C TYR A 934 -1.22 12.83 10.87
N HIS A 935 -1.54 11.80 10.06
CA HIS A 935 -2.94 11.39 9.82
C HIS A 935 -3.60 10.89 11.12
N CYS A 936 -2.86 10.15 11.93
CA CYS A 936 -3.26 9.74 13.28
C CYS A 936 -3.55 10.93 14.20
N ALA A 937 -2.64 11.92 14.25
CA ALA A 937 -2.78 13.13 15.05
C ALA A 937 -3.95 14.01 14.59
N LYS A 938 -4.14 14.16 13.27
CA LYS A 938 -5.24 14.91 12.65
C LYS A 938 -6.59 14.29 12.98
N LEU A 939 -6.74 12.97 12.80
CA LEU A 939 -7.99 12.29 13.12
C LEU A 939 -8.30 12.33 14.63
N LEU A 940 -7.28 12.16 15.49
CA LEU A 940 -7.47 12.28 16.94
C LEU A 940 -7.99 13.67 17.33
N ALA A 941 -7.40 14.74 16.79
CA ALA A 941 -7.83 16.12 17.02
C ALA A 941 -9.25 16.38 16.45
N GLN A 942 -9.56 15.85 15.26
CA GLN A 942 -10.85 16.00 14.60
C GLN A 942 -11.99 15.26 15.33
N VAL A 943 -11.73 14.06 15.84
CA VAL A 943 -12.69 13.25 16.61
C VAL A 943 -12.92 13.87 17.99
N THR A 944 -11.85 14.08 18.77
CA THR A 944 -11.96 14.43 20.20
C THR A 944 -12.06 15.93 20.48
N GLY A 945 -11.79 16.78 19.48
CA GLY A 945 -11.64 18.23 19.64
C GLY A 945 -10.41 18.66 20.47
N ALA A 946 -9.60 17.71 20.96
CA ALA A 946 -8.44 17.97 21.81
C ALA A 946 -7.37 18.77 21.07
N ARG A 947 -6.57 19.53 21.82
CA ARG A 947 -5.38 20.17 21.27
C ARG A 947 -4.27 19.13 21.14
N VAL A 948 -3.92 18.79 19.90
CA VAL A 948 -2.84 17.84 19.59
C VAL A 948 -1.60 18.63 19.17
N ILE A 949 -0.48 18.37 19.85
CA ILE A 949 0.80 19.03 19.62
C ILE A 949 1.72 18.02 18.94
N ILE A 950 1.97 18.20 17.65
CA ILE A 950 2.89 17.39 16.85
C ILE A 950 4.28 18.00 16.79
N THR A 951 5.31 17.20 16.55
CA THR A 951 6.70 17.65 16.56
C THR A 951 7.54 17.17 15.38
N GLY A 952 8.71 17.77 15.25
CA GLY A 952 9.78 17.28 14.38
C GLY A 952 10.87 18.33 14.17
N ARG A 953 11.81 18.00 13.28
CA ARG A 953 13.02 18.79 13.01
C ARG A 953 12.85 19.82 11.89
N THR A 954 11.77 19.72 11.12
CA THR A 954 11.50 20.56 9.96
C THR A 954 11.01 21.92 10.42
N VAL A 955 11.82 22.97 10.27
CA VAL A 955 11.40 24.34 10.57
C VAL A 955 10.29 24.75 9.57
N PRO A 956 9.11 25.24 10.02
CA PRO A 956 8.08 25.71 9.10
C PRO A 956 8.56 26.80 8.13
N PRO A 957 7.86 27.04 7.00
CA PRO A 957 8.01 28.29 6.27
C PRO A 957 7.67 29.50 7.13
N ASN A 958 8.29 30.64 6.81
CA ASN A 958 7.93 31.95 7.33
C ASN A 958 6.77 32.60 6.54
N GLY A 959 6.39 32.01 5.41
CA GLY A 959 5.27 32.46 4.56
C GLY A 959 5.69 33.43 3.45
N ASN A 960 6.99 33.75 3.36
CA ASN A 960 7.57 34.63 2.33
C ASN A 960 8.49 33.89 1.35
N GLU A 961 8.68 32.58 1.52
CA GLU A 961 9.51 31.77 0.64
C GLU A 961 8.87 31.57 -0.74
N GLU A 962 9.58 31.98 -1.81
CA GLU A 962 9.16 31.85 -3.23
C GLU A 962 8.61 30.46 -3.58
N TRP A 963 9.22 29.39 -3.05
CA TRP A 963 8.82 28.01 -3.31
C TRP A 963 7.46 27.62 -2.72
N LEU A 964 6.78 28.50 -1.97
CA LEU A 964 5.41 28.30 -1.52
C LEU A 964 4.39 28.53 -2.64
N THR A 965 4.59 29.58 -3.46
CA THR A 965 3.67 29.96 -4.54
C THR A 965 3.81 29.08 -5.79
N VAL A 966 4.85 28.24 -5.85
CA VAL A 966 5.07 27.24 -6.90
C VAL A 966 3.98 26.17 -6.82
N THR A 967 3.26 25.93 -7.92
CA THR A 967 2.26 24.85 -7.97
C THR A 967 2.95 23.48 -8.01
N ASP A 968 2.25 22.41 -7.63
CA ASP A 968 2.83 21.07 -7.72
C ASP A 968 3.12 20.61 -9.16
N LYS A 969 2.50 21.24 -10.17
CA LYS A 969 2.83 21.07 -11.60
C LYS A 969 4.18 21.71 -11.95
N ASP A 970 4.50 22.86 -11.37
CA ASP A 970 5.73 23.61 -11.66
C ASP A 970 6.90 23.18 -10.75
N LEU A 971 6.60 22.44 -9.68
CA LEU A 971 7.57 21.99 -8.68
C LEU A 971 8.75 21.17 -9.25
N PRO A 972 8.60 20.29 -10.26
CA PRO A 972 9.75 19.60 -10.87
C PRO A 972 10.73 20.57 -11.55
N ALA A 973 10.21 21.56 -12.27
CA ALA A 973 11.03 22.60 -12.90
C ALA A 973 11.70 23.50 -11.84
N TYR A 974 10.99 23.83 -10.76
CA TYR A 974 11.57 24.59 -9.65
C TYR A 974 12.67 23.80 -8.91
N ARG A 975 12.46 22.50 -8.64
CA ARG A 975 13.46 21.58 -8.06
C ARG A 975 14.74 21.58 -8.91
N MET A 976 14.60 21.47 -10.23
CA MET A 976 15.74 21.52 -11.15
C MET A 976 16.43 22.91 -11.17
N GLY A 977 15.66 24.00 -11.11
CA GLY A 977 16.19 25.36 -10.95
C GLY A 977 16.92 25.57 -9.62
N PHE A 978 16.47 24.93 -8.54
CA PHE A 978 17.14 24.92 -7.23
C PHE A 978 18.46 24.15 -7.27
N VAL A 979 18.50 22.94 -7.85
CA VAL A 979 19.72 22.12 -7.95
C VAL A 979 20.85 22.90 -8.66
N LYS A 980 20.52 23.63 -9.73
CA LYS A 980 21.45 24.56 -10.41
C LYS A 980 22.03 25.62 -9.47
N ARG A 981 21.17 26.31 -8.72
CA ARG A 981 21.60 27.33 -7.74
C ARG A 981 22.41 26.72 -6.60
N TYR A 982 22.07 25.51 -6.17
CA TYR A 982 22.78 24.77 -5.13
C TYR A 982 24.20 24.42 -5.56
N MET A 983 24.39 23.84 -6.76
CA MET A 983 25.73 23.50 -7.29
C MET A 983 26.57 24.76 -7.54
N ALA A 984 25.98 25.83 -8.07
CA ALA A 984 26.67 27.11 -8.25
C ALA A 984 27.13 27.75 -6.92
N ALA A 985 26.44 27.45 -5.81
CA ALA A 985 26.82 27.89 -4.46
C ALA A 985 27.78 26.92 -3.74
N HIS A 986 27.86 25.66 -4.17
CA HIS A 986 28.68 24.59 -3.58
C HIS A 986 29.54 23.91 -4.66
N PRO A 987 30.69 24.51 -5.06
CA PRO A 987 31.56 23.94 -6.09
C PRO A 987 31.99 22.51 -5.77
N GLY A 988 31.79 21.60 -6.72
CA GLY A 988 32.05 20.16 -6.55
C GLY A 988 30.88 19.35 -5.95
N ALA A 989 29.73 19.97 -5.65
CA ALA A 989 28.53 19.23 -5.28
C ALA A 989 27.83 18.63 -6.51
N THR A 990 27.33 17.40 -6.39
CA THR A 990 26.67 16.67 -7.49
C THR A 990 25.17 16.98 -7.60
N PRO A 991 24.53 16.77 -8.76
CA PRO A 991 23.07 16.91 -8.89
C PRO A 991 22.28 16.04 -7.90
N VAL A 992 22.71 14.82 -7.60
CA VAL A 992 22.11 13.97 -6.54
C VAL A 992 22.21 14.62 -5.15
N GLN A 993 23.32 15.28 -4.83
CA GLN A 993 23.45 16.03 -3.56
C GLN A 993 22.51 17.24 -3.53
N GLY A 994 22.39 17.97 -4.64
CA GLY A 994 21.43 19.08 -4.76
C GLY A 994 19.96 18.63 -4.66
N MET A 995 19.61 17.49 -5.27
CA MET A 995 18.29 16.88 -5.13
C MET A 995 18.03 16.49 -3.68
N ARG A 996 18.96 15.79 -3.03
CA ARG A 996 18.87 15.45 -1.60
C ARG A 996 18.74 16.68 -0.72
N ALA A 997 19.37 17.81 -1.06
CA ALA A 997 19.19 19.08 -0.35
C ALA A 997 17.76 19.64 -0.52
N PHE A 998 17.21 19.63 -1.73
CA PHE A 998 15.81 20.03 -1.99
C PHE A 998 14.80 19.14 -1.25
N ASP A 999 14.99 17.82 -1.33
CA ASP A 999 14.09 16.81 -0.77
C ASP A 999 14.20 16.71 0.77
N SER A 1000 15.31 17.19 1.35
CA SER A 1000 15.53 17.21 2.79
C SER A 1000 15.11 18.50 3.49
N ASP A 1001 15.04 19.62 2.77
CA ASP A 1001 14.50 20.90 3.24
C ASP A 1001 13.16 21.26 2.56
N ILE A 1002 13.20 21.85 1.37
CA ILE A 1002 12.05 22.49 0.70
C ILE A 1002 10.84 21.56 0.56
N ALA A 1003 11.04 20.32 0.09
CA ALA A 1003 9.93 19.38 -0.07
C ALA A 1003 9.22 19.08 1.27
N ARG A 1004 10.00 18.91 2.35
CA ARG A 1004 9.48 18.64 3.70
C ARG A 1004 8.78 19.86 4.30
N ARG A 1005 9.29 21.07 4.02
CA ARG A 1005 8.70 22.33 4.48
C ARG A 1005 7.41 22.66 3.71
N ARG A 1006 7.30 22.33 2.42
CA ARG A 1006 6.03 22.34 1.66
C ARG A 1006 5.02 21.35 2.21
N GLU A 1007 5.41 20.09 2.43
CA GLU A 1007 4.51 19.06 3.00
C GLU A 1007 3.97 19.49 4.37
N LEU A 1008 4.85 19.87 5.29
CA LEU A 1008 4.47 20.36 6.63
C LEU A 1008 3.54 21.58 6.56
N HIS A 1009 3.78 22.52 5.63
CA HIS A 1009 2.93 23.69 5.49
C HIS A 1009 1.52 23.34 5.02
N ARG A 1010 1.38 22.53 3.95
CA ARG A 1010 0.07 22.04 3.48
C ARG A 1010 -0.67 21.32 4.61
N ASN A 1011 0.01 20.41 5.32
CA ASN A 1011 -0.56 19.69 6.45
C ASN A 1011 -1.12 20.62 7.55
N LEU A 1012 -0.46 21.77 7.80
CA LEU A 1012 -0.93 22.74 8.79
C LEU A 1012 -2.05 23.65 8.27
N GLU A 1013 -2.05 24.06 7.00
CA GLU A 1013 -3.16 24.82 6.41
C GLU A 1013 -4.43 23.97 6.21
N ASP A 1014 -4.27 22.68 5.87
CA ASP A 1014 -5.37 21.70 5.85
C ASP A 1014 -6.02 21.57 7.24
N CYS A 1015 -5.24 21.59 8.31
CA CYS A 1015 -5.77 21.56 9.67
C CYS A 1015 -6.45 22.89 10.04
N ARG A 1016 -5.87 24.03 9.66
CA ARG A 1016 -6.43 25.38 9.93
C ARG A 1016 -7.77 25.60 9.22
N SER A 1017 -7.85 25.28 7.94
CA SER A 1017 -9.06 25.41 7.12
C SER A 1017 -10.21 24.51 7.60
N LEU A 1018 -9.89 23.34 8.17
CA LEU A 1018 -10.86 22.43 8.82
C LEU A 1018 -11.13 22.76 10.31
N GLY A 1019 -10.53 23.82 10.87
CA GLY A 1019 -10.68 24.20 12.29
C GLY A 1019 -10.05 23.24 13.30
N ILE A 1020 -9.21 22.30 12.84
CA ILE A 1020 -8.60 21.25 13.65
C ILE A 1020 -7.48 21.82 14.53
N ARG A 1021 -7.55 21.54 15.83
CA ARG A 1021 -6.64 22.07 16.87
C ARG A 1021 -5.29 21.33 16.92
N LEU A 1022 -4.54 21.42 15.84
CA LEU A 1022 -3.25 20.74 15.66
C LEU A 1022 -2.11 21.78 15.61
N ASP A 1023 -1.31 21.84 16.68
CA ASP A 1023 -0.19 22.77 16.86
C ASP A 1023 1.14 22.07 16.53
N TYR A 1024 2.07 22.74 15.82
CA TYR A 1024 3.42 22.20 15.55
C TYR A 1024 4.49 22.84 16.42
N LYS A 1025 5.42 22.03 16.94
CA LYS A 1025 6.62 22.51 17.65
C LYS A 1025 7.89 21.90 17.05
N VAL A 1026 8.84 22.75 16.64
CA VAL A 1026 10.17 22.31 16.23
C VAL A 1026 10.90 21.76 17.45
N CYS A 1027 11.32 20.51 17.38
CA CYS A 1027 12.09 19.81 18.41
C CYS A 1027 12.81 18.64 17.75
N ASP A 1028 14.12 18.48 17.94
CA ASP A 1028 14.69 17.15 17.81
C ASP A 1028 14.30 16.32 19.02
N MET A 1029 13.80 15.13 18.77
CA MET A 1029 13.31 14.21 19.80
C MET A 1029 14.40 13.24 20.27
N THR A 1030 15.59 13.23 19.65
CA THR A 1030 16.77 12.54 20.22
C THR A 1030 17.51 13.38 21.25
N GLU A 1031 17.18 14.67 21.42
CA GLU A 1031 17.91 15.62 22.27
C GLU A 1031 17.19 15.86 23.62
N PRO A 1032 17.69 15.30 24.75
CA PRO A 1032 16.93 15.32 26.01
C PRO A 1032 16.64 16.73 26.55
N ALA A 1033 17.55 17.67 26.34
CA ALA A 1033 17.37 19.07 26.74
C ALA A 1033 16.27 19.77 25.91
N ALA A 1034 16.14 19.44 24.62
CA ALA A 1034 15.09 19.98 23.76
C ALA A 1034 13.72 19.43 24.16
N VAL A 1035 13.61 18.12 24.40
CA VAL A 1035 12.36 17.47 24.86
C VAL A 1035 11.91 18.02 26.22
N ARG A 1036 12.83 18.23 27.17
CA ARG A 1036 12.54 18.88 28.47
C ARG A 1036 12.03 20.31 28.30
N SER A 1037 12.70 21.11 27.47
CA SER A 1037 12.30 22.49 27.18
C SER A 1037 10.92 22.57 26.51
N LEU A 1038 10.65 21.66 25.57
CA LEU A 1038 9.34 21.49 24.94
C LEU A 1038 8.25 21.16 25.96
N LEU A 1039 8.45 20.15 26.81
CA LEU A 1039 7.47 19.74 27.83
C LEU A 1039 7.21 20.86 28.85
N ALA A 1040 8.26 21.57 29.28
CA ALA A 1040 8.11 22.76 30.13
C ALA A 1040 7.30 23.87 29.43
N GLY A 1041 7.60 24.16 28.16
CA GLY A 1041 6.88 25.14 27.35
C GLY A 1041 5.40 24.77 27.10
N VAL A 1042 5.09 23.48 26.91
CA VAL A 1042 3.71 22.98 26.80
C VAL A 1042 2.96 23.19 28.13
N ARG A 1043 3.56 22.81 29.26
CA ARG A 1043 2.95 23.06 30.59
C ARG A 1043 2.80 24.55 30.88
N GLN A 1044 3.75 25.40 30.48
CA GLN A 1044 3.64 26.86 30.62
C GLN A 1044 2.54 27.46 29.74
N GLN A 1045 2.39 26.99 28.49
CA GLN A 1045 1.45 27.55 27.53
C GLN A 1045 0.00 27.07 27.74
N TYR A 1046 -0.20 25.83 28.19
CA TYR A 1046 -1.53 25.19 28.26
C TYR A 1046 -1.89 24.62 29.64
N GLY A 1047 -1.00 24.67 30.64
CA GLY A 1047 -1.24 24.27 32.03
C GLY A 1047 -1.32 22.77 32.31
N ARG A 1048 -1.35 21.91 31.27
CA ARG A 1048 -1.57 20.45 31.39
C ARG A 1048 -0.94 19.66 30.25
N ILE A 1049 -0.74 18.37 30.48
CA ILE A 1049 -0.52 17.33 29.46
C ILE A 1049 -1.44 16.15 29.85
N ASP A 1050 -2.27 15.69 28.92
CA ASP A 1050 -3.29 14.64 29.12
C ASP A 1050 -2.96 13.33 28.41
N GLY A 1051 -2.10 13.34 27.39
CA GLY A 1051 -1.80 12.15 26.62
C GLY A 1051 -0.47 12.25 25.89
N ILE A 1052 0.24 11.12 25.82
CA ILE A 1052 1.47 10.98 25.03
C ILE A 1052 1.23 9.99 23.90
N VAL A 1053 1.67 10.37 22.70
CA VAL A 1053 1.75 9.50 21.52
C VAL A 1053 3.21 9.44 21.08
N HIS A 1054 3.87 8.32 21.36
CA HIS A 1054 5.22 8.06 20.93
C HIS A 1054 5.23 7.47 19.51
N GLY A 1055 5.29 8.35 18.50
CA GLY A 1055 5.32 8.02 17.07
C GLY A 1055 6.65 8.31 16.34
N ALA A 1056 7.64 8.88 17.02
CA ALA A 1056 8.94 9.16 16.42
C ALA A 1056 9.82 7.90 16.36
N THR A 1057 10.50 7.70 15.23
CA THR A 1057 11.53 6.66 15.07
C THR A 1057 12.46 6.99 13.89
N ILE A 1058 13.59 6.29 13.84
CA ILE A 1058 14.50 6.17 12.69
C ILE A 1058 14.61 4.68 12.37
N GLU A 1059 14.76 4.35 11.09
CA GLU A 1059 14.90 3.00 10.57
C GLU A 1059 16.02 3.01 9.52
N GLU A 1060 16.84 1.95 9.48
CA GLU A 1060 17.89 1.76 8.47
C GLU A 1060 18.14 0.25 8.27
N SER A 1061 17.41 -0.34 7.31
CA SER A 1061 17.50 -1.78 6.99
C SER A 1061 18.84 -2.16 6.39
N LYS A 1062 19.63 -2.94 7.15
CA LYS A 1062 20.92 -3.53 6.75
C LYS A 1062 21.12 -4.83 7.53
N SER A 1063 21.60 -5.89 6.86
CA SER A 1063 21.99 -7.15 7.50
C SER A 1063 23.01 -6.92 8.63
N LEU A 1064 23.06 -7.82 9.61
CA LEU A 1064 23.88 -7.64 10.80
C LEU A 1064 25.37 -7.28 10.51
N PRO A 1065 26.06 -7.89 9.52
CA PRO A 1065 27.44 -7.51 9.19
C PRO A 1065 27.60 -6.13 8.54
N MET A 1066 26.56 -5.63 7.88
CA MET A 1066 26.56 -4.33 7.18
C MET A 1066 26.07 -3.17 8.06
N LYS A 1067 25.60 -3.47 9.28
CA LYS A 1067 25.10 -2.49 10.25
C LYS A 1067 26.26 -2.00 11.13
N SER A 1068 26.28 -0.72 11.48
CA SER A 1068 27.27 -0.16 12.40
C SER A 1068 26.69 0.10 13.79
N ALA A 1069 27.55 0.17 14.82
CA ALA A 1069 27.12 0.39 16.20
C ALA A 1069 26.43 1.76 16.39
N GLU A 1070 26.87 2.78 15.64
CA GLU A 1070 26.29 4.12 15.64
C GLU A 1070 24.86 4.11 15.09
N VAL A 1071 24.56 3.26 14.10
CA VAL A 1071 23.19 3.05 13.62
C VAL A 1071 22.34 2.43 14.73
N VAL A 1072 22.82 1.36 15.39
CA VAL A 1072 22.11 0.70 16.50
C VAL A 1072 21.75 1.70 17.61
N VAL A 1073 22.73 2.49 18.08
CA VAL A 1073 22.52 3.50 19.15
C VAL A 1073 21.58 4.62 18.70
N ARG A 1074 21.69 5.10 17.46
CA ARG A 1074 20.82 6.16 16.91
C ARG A 1074 19.38 5.69 16.75
N THR A 1075 19.16 4.44 16.34
CA THR A 1075 17.84 3.79 16.30
C THR A 1075 17.24 3.71 17.71
N LEU A 1076 18.01 3.23 18.69
CA LEU A 1076 17.60 3.18 20.11
C LEU A 1076 17.29 4.57 20.69
N ALA A 1077 18.08 5.59 20.36
CA ALA A 1077 17.85 6.97 20.78
C ALA A 1077 16.50 7.52 20.30
N SER A 1078 16.18 7.31 19.02
CA SER A 1078 14.92 7.76 18.42
C SER A 1078 13.65 7.12 19.01
N LYS A 1079 13.79 5.99 19.70
CA LYS A 1079 12.69 5.09 20.07
C LYS A 1079 12.73 4.72 21.55
N ALA A 1080 13.68 3.89 21.97
CA ALA A 1080 13.78 3.38 23.34
C ALA A 1080 14.20 4.46 24.37
N HIS A 1081 15.15 5.33 24.06
CA HIS A 1081 15.57 6.39 24.99
C HIS A 1081 14.54 7.53 25.05
N LEU A 1082 14.02 7.96 23.91
CA LEU A 1082 12.90 8.91 23.83
C LEU A 1082 11.67 8.42 24.62
N TRP A 1083 11.31 7.14 24.50
CA TRP A 1083 10.19 6.56 25.26
C TRP A 1083 10.38 6.72 26.77
N GLN A 1084 11.55 6.35 27.31
CA GLN A 1084 11.82 6.47 28.75
C GLN A 1084 11.87 7.94 29.18
N LEU A 1085 12.44 8.83 28.38
CA LEU A 1085 12.49 10.25 28.71
C LEU A 1085 11.08 10.85 28.79
N LEU A 1086 10.21 10.55 27.82
CA LEU A 1086 8.80 10.95 27.88
C LEU A 1086 8.14 10.38 29.14
N ALA A 1087 8.29 9.07 29.39
CA ALA A 1087 7.70 8.40 30.57
C ALA A 1087 8.19 8.95 31.91
N GLN A 1088 9.46 9.34 32.03
CA GLN A 1088 10.08 9.95 33.22
C GLN A 1088 9.58 11.40 33.40
N GLU A 1089 9.72 12.23 32.36
CA GLU A 1089 9.39 13.65 32.42
C GLU A 1089 7.89 13.90 32.58
N THR A 1090 7.02 12.99 32.13
CA THR A 1090 5.56 13.06 32.32
C THR A 1090 5.03 12.16 33.44
N TRP A 1091 5.91 11.57 34.27
CA TRP A 1091 5.51 10.68 35.37
C TRP A 1091 4.53 11.34 36.36
N LYS A 1092 4.62 12.67 36.52
CA LYS A 1092 3.79 13.47 37.43
C LYS A 1092 2.59 14.14 36.76
N ASP A 1093 2.42 14.04 35.44
CA ASP A 1093 1.23 14.57 34.77
C ASP A 1093 0.03 13.62 34.97
N GLU A 1094 -1.17 14.19 34.97
CA GLU A 1094 -2.45 13.46 35.00
C GLU A 1094 -2.80 12.89 33.62
N LEU A 1095 -1.90 12.09 33.06
CA LEU A 1095 -2.11 11.43 31.78
C LEU A 1095 -3.33 10.50 31.83
N GLN A 1096 -4.18 10.60 30.82
CA GLN A 1096 -5.24 9.66 30.50
C GLN A 1096 -4.65 8.44 29.76
N PHE A 1097 -3.67 8.67 28.87
CA PHE A 1097 -3.03 7.60 28.08
C PHE A 1097 -1.56 7.87 27.72
N PHE A 1098 -0.85 6.78 27.45
CA PHE A 1098 0.48 6.75 26.83
C PHE A 1098 0.48 5.67 25.73
N SER A 1099 0.52 6.09 24.47
CA SER A 1099 0.39 5.22 23.30
C SER A 1099 1.69 5.16 22.51
N ASN A 1100 2.15 3.96 22.17
CA ASN A 1100 3.37 3.73 21.39
C ASN A 1100 3.01 3.23 19.98
N PHE A 1101 3.62 3.82 18.95
CA PHE A 1101 3.71 3.18 17.64
C PHE A 1101 4.76 2.08 17.75
N GLY A 1102 4.34 0.82 17.66
CA GLY A 1102 5.20 -0.34 17.51
C GLY A 1102 5.48 -0.64 16.04
N SER A 1103 5.90 -1.87 15.75
CA SER A 1103 6.05 -2.38 14.38
C SER A 1103 6.00 -3.91 14.38
N GLY A 1104 5.35 -4.50 13.37
CA GLY A 1104 5.37 -5.95 13.14
C GLY A 1104 6.78 -6.56 13.08
N SER A 1105 7.81 -5.79 12.73
CA SER A 1105 9.20 -6.26 12.83
C SER A 1105 9.66 -6.48 14.27
N GLY A 1106 9.24 -5.64 15.23
CA GLY A 1106 9.42 -5.86 16.66
C GLY A 1106 8.70 -7.11 17.16
N ARG A 1107 7.49 -7.37 16.68
CA ARG A 1107 6.69 -8.54 17.06
C ARG A 1107 7.20 -9.85 16.44
N TYR A 1108 7.62 -9.87 15.17
CA TYR A 1108 7.89 -11.11 14.41
C TYR A 1108 9.31 -11.27 13.84
N GLY A 1109 10.14 -10.23 13.95
CA GLY A 1109 11.43 -10.13 13.28
C GLY A 1109 11.31 -9.84 11.78
N ASN A 1110 12.23 -9.04 11.25
CA ASN A 1110 12.39 -8.81 9.81
C ASN A 1110 13.88 -8.77 9.44
N GLN A 1111 14.20 -9.17 8.21
CA GLN A 1111 15.58 -9.25 7.74
C GLN A 1111 16.23 -7.86 7.70
N GLY A 1112 17.41 -7.70 8.27
CA GLY A 1112 18.14 -6.43 8.30
C GLY A 1112 17.62 -5.39 9.31
N GLN A 1113 16.66 -5.74 10.18
CA GLN A 1113 16.04 -4.83 11.15
C GLN A 1113 16.32 -5.22 12.61
N THR A 1114 17.49 -5.81 12.89
CA THR A 1114 17.91 -6.29 14.23
C THR A 1114 17.81 -5.24 15.34
N ASP A 1115 18.27 -4.02 15.10
CA ASP A 1115 18.22 -2.88 16.02
C ASP A 1115 16.82 -2.24 16.11
N TYR A 1116 16.19 -1.98 14.97
CA TYR A 1116 14.86 -1.37 14.89
C TYR A 1116 13.79 -2.25 15.56
N SER A 1117 13.90 -3.57 15.41
CA SER A 1117 12.99 -4.53 16.05
C SER A 1117 13.30 -4.70 17.53
N ALA A 1118 14.57 -4.68 17.95
CA ALA A 1118 14.94 -4.63 19.36
C ALA A 1118 14.37 -3.37 20.05
N ALA A 1119 14.50 -2.20 19.42
CA ALA A 1119 13.99 -0.94 19.93
C ALA A 1119 12.45 -0.93 20.02
N ASN A 1120 11.76 -1.49 19.03
CA ASN A 1120 10.30 -1.61 19.05
C ASN A 1120 9.80 -2.59 20.11
N ALA A 1121 10.36 -3.81 20.16
CA ALA A 1121 9.97 -4.83 21.12
C ALA A 1121 10.30 -4.44 22.57
N LEU A 1122 11.42 -3.73 22.81
CA LEU A 1122 11.72 -3.13 24.11
C LEU A 1122 10.62 -2.14 24.54
N VAL A 1123 10.21 -1.23 23.66
CA VAL A 1123 9.15 -0.26 23.96
C VAL A 1123 7.78 -0.92 24.13
N ALA A 1124 7.48 -2.00 23.39
CA ALA A 1124 6.26 -2.78 23.59
C ALA A 1124 6.18 -3.34 25.02
N LYS A 1125 7.21 -4.05 25.48
CA LYS A 1125 7.24 -4.61 26.84
C LYS A 1125 7.36 -3.51 27.91
N ALA A 1126 8.06 -2.40 27.63
CA ALA A 1126 8.17 -1.28 28.55
C ALA A 1126 6.84 -0.52 28.74
N GLY A 1127 6.00 -0.46 27.71
CA GLY A 1127 4.62 0.03 27.82
C GLY A 1127 3.77 -0.82 28.78
N LEU A 1128 3.87 -2.15 28.71
CA LEU A 1128 3.17 -3.06 29.62
C LEU A 1128 3.59 -2.82 31.09
N VAL A 1129 4.91 -2.75 31.35
CA VAL A 1129 5.45 -2.46 32.68
C VAL A 1129 5.04 -1.05 33.16
N TYR A 1130 5.06 -0.04 32.28
CA TYR A 1130 4.60 1.32 32.60
C TYR A 1130 3.12 1.36 32.98
N GLY A 1131 2.25 0.68 32.22
CA GLY A 1131 0.82 0.57 32.53
C GLY A 1131 0.55 -0.15 33.86
N ALA A 1132 1.35 -1.16 34.21
CA ALA A 1132 1.29 -1.81 35.52
C ALA A 1132 1.72 -0.89 36.67
N LEU A 1133 2.74 -0.04 36.47
CA LEU A 1133 3.22 0.93 37.45
C LEU A 1133 2.34 2.20 37.55
N ARG A 1134 1.62 2.56 36.49
CA ARG A 1134 0.65 3.67 36.44
C ARG A 1134 -0.75 3.17 36.04
N PRO A 1135 -1.47 2.42 36.90
CA PRO A 1135 -2.75 1.79 36.57
C PRO A 1135 -3.91 2.76 36.29
N GLY A 1136 -3.73 4.07 36.50
CA GLY A 1136 -4.67 5.11 36.08
C GLY A 1136 -4.40 5.68 34.67
N VAL A 1137 -3.35 5.23 33.98
CA VAL A 1137 -2.97 5.66 32.63
C VAL A 1137 -3.15 4.49 31.66
N ARG A 1138 -3.96 4.66 30.62
CA ARG A 1138 -4.07 3.68 29.53
C ARG A 1138 -2.72 3.55 28.82
N SER A 1139 -2.05 2.39 28.89
CA SER A 1139 -0.76 2.20 28.19
C SER A 1139 -0.83 1.11 27.14
N VAL A 1140 -0.64 1.49 25.88
CA VAL A 1140 -0.84 0.60 24.73
C VAL A 1140 0.29 0.73 23.71
N THR A 1141 0.68 -0.38 23.11
CA THR A 1141 1.58 -0.41 21.94
C THR A 1141 0.86 -1.06 20.78
N ILE A 1142 0.86 -0.42 19.60
CA ILE A 1142 0.26 -0.96 18.39
C ILE A 1142 1.37 -1.30 17.40
N ASP A 1143 1.61 -2.59 17.19
CA ASP A 1143 2.55 -3.11 16.19
C ASP A 1143 1.90 -3.09 14.80
N TRP A 1144 2.36 -2.15 13.99
CA TRP A 1144 1.80 -1.85 12.68
C TRP A 1144 2.31 -2.75 11.54
N PRO A 1145 1.50 -2.98 10.49
CA PRO A 1145 1.92 -3.56 9.22
C PRO A 1145 2.53 -2.47 8.33
N VAL A 1146 2.64 -2.69 7.02
CA VAL A 1146 3.03 -1.61 6.08
C VAL A 1146 1.85 -0.66 5.86
N TRP A 1147 2.12 0.64 5.85
CA TRP A 1147 1.15 1.67 5.49
C TRP A 1147 1.47 2.22 4.10
N VAL A 1148 0.44 2.54 3.31
CA VAL A 1148 0.56 3.22 2.01
C VAL A 1148 -0.08 4.61 2.02
N GLY A 1149 0.31 5.47 1.08
CA GLY A 1149 -0.21 6.82 0.91
C GLY A 1149 0.67 7.93 1.50
N ALA A 1150 1.42 7.68 2.57
CA ALA A 1150 2.38 8.64 3.14
C ALA A 1150 3.39 7.99 4.10
N GLY A 1151 4.69 8.25 3.94
CA GLY A 1151 5.72 7.84 4.90
C GLY A 1151 6.98 7.29 4.24
N ILE A 1152 7.53 6.22 4.82
CA ILE A 1152 8.74 5.53 4.30
C ILE A 1152 8.42 4.73 3.02
N VAL A 1153 7.17 4.30 2.87
CA VAL A 1153 6.66 3.64 1.66
C VAL A 1153 5.82 4.65 0.88
N GLU A 1154 6.43 5.23 -0.15
CA GLU A 1154 5.73 6.02 -1.16
C GLU A 1154 5.01 5.09 -2.17
N ASN A 1155 4.13 5.66 -2.99
CA ASN A 1155 3.19 4.93 -3.86
C ASN A 1155 3.86 4.34 -5.14
N ASN A 1156 5.01 3.68 -4.98
CA ASN A 1156 5.62 2.87 -6.04
C ASN A 1156 4.80 1.59 -6.24
N ARG A 1157 4.03 1.53 -7.32
CA ARG A 1157 3.11 0.42 -7.63
C ARG A 1157 3.82 -0.93 -7.62
N ASP A 1158 4.95 -1.07 -8.31
CA ASP A 1158 5.75 -2.29 -8.37
C ASP A 1158 6.19 -2.76 -6.97
N TYR A 1159 6.53 -1.84 -6.08
CA TYR A 1159 6.90 -2.15 -4.71
C TYR A 1159 5.69 -2.68 -3.92
N LEU A 1160 4.50 -2.11 -4.11
CA LEU A 1160 3.28 -2.59 -3.46
C LEU A 1160 2.82 -3.95 -4.01
N GLU A 1161 2.92 -4.17 -5.31
CA GLU A 1161 2.63 -5.47 -5.94
C GLU A 1161 3.63 -6.54 -5.45
N ARG A 1162 4.92 -6.20 -5.31
CA ARG A 1162 5.93 -7.09 -4.69
C ARG A 1162 5.65 -7.37 -3.21
N LEU A 1163 5.18 -6.39 -2.43
CA LEU A 1163 4.78 -6.60 -1.04
C LEU A 1163 3.58 -7.57 -0.94
N GLY A 1164 2.57 -7.41 -1.81
CA GLY A 1164 1.43 -8.31 -1.92
C GLY A 1164 1.83 -9.73 -2.32
N GLN A 1165 2.66 -9.89 -3.35
CA GLN A 1165 3.23 -11.18 -3.76
C GLN A 1165 4.07 -11.82 -2.63
N ALA A 1166 4.79 -11.02 -1.85
CA ALA A 1166 5.56 -11.46 -0.70
C ALA A 1166 4.71 -11.65 0.57
N GLY A 1167 3.37 -11.61 0.49
CA GLY A 1167 2.48 -11.85 1.62
C GLY A 1167 2.66 -10.88 2.78
N VAL A 1168 2.73 -9.57 2.49
CA VAL A 1168 2.85 -8.51 3.50
C VAL A 1168 1.55 -7.73 3.60
N CYS A 1169 1.02 -7.61 4.82
CA CYS A 1169 -0.13 -6.78 5.10
C CYS A 1169 0.16 -5.31 4.78
N VAL A 1170 -0.74 -4.71 4.01
CA VAL A 1170 -0.71 -3.31 3.61
C VAL A 1170 -2.05 -2.68 3.99
N ILE A 1171 -2.02 -1.56 4.70
CA ILE A 1171 -3.20 -0.76 5.07
C ILE A 1171 -3.07 0.67 4.54
N ASP A 1172 -4.19 1.34 4.26
CA ASP A 1172 -4.20 2.76 3.89
C ASP A 1172 -4.17 3.70 5.12
N LEU A 1173 -3.98 4.99 4.86
CA LEU A 1173 -3.89 6.04 5.89
C LEU A 1173 -5.16 6.19 6.73
N ALA A 1174 -6.34 5.96 6.16
CA ALA A 1174 -7.62 6.11 6.83
C ALA A 1174 -7.93 4.89 7.70
N GLU A 1175 -7.67 3.69 7.19
CA GLU A 1175 -7.74 2.44 7.98
C GLU A 1175 -6.77 2.49 9.17
N GLY A 1176 -5.49 2.82 8.93
CA GLY A 1176 -4.50 2.89 10.01
C GLY A 1176 -4.83 3.98 11.05
N ALA A 1177 -5.27 5.17 10.61
CA ALA A 1177 -5.68 6.23 11.54
C ALA A 1177 -6.94 5.85 12.32
N TYR A 1178 -7.91 5.17 11.70
CA TYR A 1178 -9.08 4.61 12.38
C TYR A 1178 -8.66 3.61 13.47
N TRP A 1179 -7.79 2.65 13.14
CA TRP A 1179 -7.31 1.67 14.13
C TRP A 1179 -6.60 2.34 15.31
N PHE A 1180 -5.82 3.41 15.06
CA PHE A 1180 -5.15 4.18 16.09
C PHE A 1180 -6.13 4.91 17.03
N VAL A 1181 -7.05 5.71 16.49
CA VAL A 1181 -8.02 6.47 17.31
C VAL A 1181 -9.03 5.52 17.97
N GLY A 1182 -9.43 4.47 17.28
CA GLY A 1182 -10.30 3.42 17.81
C GLY A 1182 -9.68 2.69 18.99
N GLU A 1183 -8.41 2.29 18.90
CA GLU A 1183 -7.70 1.67 20.03
C GLU A 1183 -7.57 2.61 21.22
N LEU A 1184 -7.29 3.91 21.01
CA LEU A 1184 -7.27 4.90 22.10
C LEU A 1184 -8.63 5.03 22.81
N LEU A 1185 -9.72 5.06 22.05
CA LEU A 1185 -11.06 5.35 22.58
C LEU A 1185 -11.80 4.11 23.12
N HIS A 1186 -11.64 2.93 22.51
CA HIS A 1186 -12.47 1.73 22.76
C HIS A 1186 -11.68 0.45 23.11
N GLY A 1187 -10.34 0.45 23.10
CA GLY A 1187 -9.56 -0.74 23.39
C GLY A 1187 -9.44 -1.09 24.89
N GLY A 1188 -8.78 -2.21 25.21
CA GLY A 1188 -8.53 -2.67 26.59
C GLY A 1188 -7.58 -1.75 27.40
N PRO A 1189 -7.55 -1.82 28.75
CA PRO A 1189 -6.88 -0.82 29.59
C PRO A 1189 -5.35 -0.74 29.44
N ALA A 1190 -4.70 -1.85 29.10
CA ALA A 1190 -3.30 -1.89 28.68
C ALA A 1190 -3.05 -3.12 27.80
N GLY A 1191 -2.12 -3.03 26.83
CA GLY A 1191 -1.85 -4.16 25.93
C GLY A 1191 -0.81 -3.93 24.83
N GLU A 1192 -0.45 -5.04 24.20
CA GLU A 1192 0.39 -5.16 23.00
C GLU A 1192 -0.55 -5.64 21.87
N ILE A 1193 -0.82 -4.78 20.90
CA ILE A 1193 -1.85 -4.93 19.86
C ILE A 1193 -1.15 -5.11 18.51
N VAL A 1194 -1.63 -6.03 17.67
CA VAL A 1194 -1.14 -6.17 16.29
C VAL A 1194 -2.26 -5.85 15.31
N ILE A 1195 -1.96 -5.07 14.28
CA ILE A 1195 -2.83 -4.88 13.11
C ILE A 1195 -2.22 -5.65 11.93
N ALA A 1196 -2.90 -6.68 11.44
CA ALA A 1196 -2.43 -7.55 10.35
C ALA A 1196 -3.59 -8.32 9.69
N ASP A 1197 -3.35 -8.91 8.51
CA ASP A 1197 -4.32 -9.74 7.79
C ASP A 1197 -4.03 -11.27 7.89
N ASP A 1198 -5.05 -12.07 7.59
CA ASP A 1198 -4.99 -13.54 7.66
C ASP A 1198 -3.94 -14.14 6.70
N THR A 1199 -3.73 -13.50 5.53
CA THR A 1199 -2.81 -13.92 4.47
C THR A 1199 -1.35 -13.80 4.91
N THR A 1200 -1.02 -12.74 5.63
CA THR A 1200 0.31 -12.46 6.18
C THR A 1200 0.67 -13.47 7.26
N PHE A 1201 -0.29 -13.80 8.14
CA PHE A 1201 -0.09 -14.84 9.14
C PHE A 1201 0.25 -16.20 8.50
N ALA A 1202 -0.50 -16.59 7.47
CA ALA A 1202 -0.28 -17.83 6.75
C ALA A 1202 1.05 -17.85 5.96
N SER A 1203 1.33 -16.82 5.17
CA SER A 1203 2.49 -16.76 4.27
C SER A 1203 3.82 -16.49 4.99
N ARG A 1204 3.84 -15.71 6.07
CA ARG A 1204 5.06 -15.42 6.85
C ARG A 1204 5.32 -16.38 8.02
N GLY A 1205 4.41 -17.32 8.23
CA GLY A 1205 4.45 -18.28 9.35
C GLY A 1205 4.42 -17.57 10.70
N TRP A 1206 3.52 -16.60 10.88
CA TRP A 1206 3.41 -15.85 12.14
C TRP A 1206 2.46 -16.57 13.12
N PRO A 1207 2.79 -16.62 14.43
CA PRO A 1207 2.12 -17.49 15.39
C PRO A 1207 0.80 -16.92 15.94
N ARG A 1208 -0.28 -16.98 15.15
CA ARG A 1208 -1.65 -16.71 15.62
C ARG A 1208 -2.40 -17.96 16.09
N HIS A 1209 -3.43 -17.77 16.91
CA HIS A 1209 -4.44 -18.80 17.21
C HIS A 1209 -5.86 -18.22 17.16
N GLU A 1210 -6.79 -19.02 16.65
CA GLU A 1210 -8.21 -18.74 16.81
C GLU A 1210 -8.63 -18.93 18.27
N LYS A 1211 -9.35 -17.96 18.83
CA LYS A 1211 -9.76 -17.94 20.24
C LYS A 1211 -10.57 -19.17 20.69
N GLY A 1212 -11.27 -19.83 19.76
CA GLY A 1212 -12.02 -21.06 20.00
C GLY A 1212 -11.16 -22.33 20.09
N THR A 1213 -9.89 -22.28 19.69
CA THR A 1213 -8.95 -23.42 19.76
C THR A 1213 -8.16 -23.48 21.08
N LEU A 1214 -8.20 -22.41 21.88
CA LEU A 1214 -7.41 -22.28 23.10
C LEU A 1214 -8.23 -22.59 24.36
N GLN A 1215 -7.65 -23.39 25.26
CA GLN A 1215 -8.26 -23.66 26.55
C GLN A 1215 -7.99 -22.50 27.52
N VAL A 1216 -9.04 -21.96 28.15
CA VAL A 1216 -8.89 -20.92 29.20
C VAL A 1216 -8.49 -21.59 30.52
N THR A 1217 -7.22 -21.46 30.90
CA THR A 1217 -6.68 -22.09 32.13
C THR A 1217 -6.86 -21.24 33.38
N ALA A 1218 -6.96 -19.91 33.25
CA ALA A 1218 -7.29 -19.00 34.34
C ALA A 1218 -7.92 -17.69 33.83
N ARG A 1219 -8.68 -17.02 34.71
CA ARG A 1219 -9.08 -15.61 34.56
C ARG A 1219 -8.71 -14.86 35.82
N GLU A 1220 -7.90 -13.82 35.69
CA GLU A 1220 -7.38 -13.02 36.80
C GLU A 1220 -7.51 -11.52 36.48
N ALA A 1221 -7.31 -10.64 37.46
CA ALA A 1221 -7.20 -9.19 37.21
C ALA A 1221 -5.97 -8.80 36.34
N GLY A 1222 -5.07 -9.77 36.08
CA GLY A 1222 -4.03 -9.68 35.05
C GLY A 1222 -4.59 -9.73 33.63
N GLY A 1223 -5.48 -10.69 33.36
CA GLY A 1223 -5.98 -11.04 32.03
C GLY A 1223 -6.58 -12.46 32.00
N THR A 1224 -6.72 -13.03 30.80
CA THR A 1224 -7.09 -14.44 30.62
C THR A 1224 -5.84 -15.25 30.27
N ARG A 1225 -5.56 -16.34 30.98
CA ARG A 1225 -4.51 -17.30 30.59
C ARG A 1225 -5.09 -18.34 29.65
N TYR A 1226 -4.32 -18.69 28.63
CA TYR A 1226 -4.67 -19.67 27.62
C TYR A 1226 -3.65 -20.83 27.60
N ALA A 1227 -4.06 -21.99 27.08
CA ALA A 1227 -3.20 -23.13 26.75
C ALA A 1227 -3.60 -23.73 25.40
N ILE A 1228 -2.64 -24.44 24.78
CA ILE A 1228 -2.80 -25.24 23.54
C ILE A 1228 -2.91 -26.73 23.92
#